data_AF-A0A8S2AB21-F1
#
_entry.id   AF-A0A8S2AB21-F1
#
_cell.length_a   1.000
_cell.length_b   1.000
_cell.length_c   1.000
_cell.angle_alpha   90.00
_cell.angle_beta   90.00
_cell.angle_gamma   90.00
#
_symmetry.space_group_name_H-M   'P 1'
#
loop_
_entity.id
_entity.type
_entity.pdbx_description
1 polymer ?
#
loop_
_entity_poly.entity_id
_entity_poly.type
_entity_poly.pdbx_seq_one_letter_code
_entity_poly.pdbx_strand_id
1 'polypeptide(L)'
;MGGGFRVLHLVRPFLAFLPEVQSADRKVPFREKVIYTVISLFIFLVCSQLPLYGIHSTTGADPFYWMRVILASNRGTVMELGITPIVTSGLVMQLLAGSKIIEVDNNVREDRALLNGAQKLLGILIAIGEAVAYVLSGMYGPVGQLGVGNAILIILQLFFAGIIVICLDELLQKGYGLGSGISLFIATNICESIIWKAFSPTTINTGRGAEFEGAVIALFHMLITKSNKVAALRQAFYRQNLPNVTNLLATVLIFLIVIYFQGFRVVLPVRSKNARGQQGSYPIKLFYTSNMPIILQSALVSNLYFISQLLYRKFSGNFFVNLLGQWKESEYSGQSIPVSGLAYLITAPASFSDMAAHPFHALFYIVFMLTACALFSKTWIEVSGSSARDVAKQLKEQQMVMPGHRESNLQKELNRYIPTAAAFGGVCIGALTVLADFMGAIGSGTGILLAVTIIYQYFETFEKEKATTLVSEPSIVNMATEAIFASLRRRSSPSLDAFLTTTVNLSGVPLIQTLASISAEIISCFRGVRFCFQRRNSRSLIRKIEVLLVLFEYISDDSGLDSTAVLCFKELFLFLHRSKFLLHYCAQSSKLWLLLQNQSLSDFFHVLNRDIVTLLDVLPINSLNLSDDIREQIELLHQQSSKSTTLFVDHNDELLRHKFYSFLHGFEKGQIPNSGELRSFFVEKLEISDPKSCRDEIEFLEEQIVNHDCDDLEPTSSLINGFVAITRYCMFLLLGFEDDGMEWIIENSKKQRKCLIAEEIVDTFMTLPKDFVCSISLSLMKDPVIVSTGQTYDRSSIVRWFEEGHSTCPKTGQKHVDSSCIVPNLALRNLITRWCAAMEFEDSPNESPALVLQTRASMEATKATVSILIQNLAGGSELAQIVAAREIRLLAKTVRKRGVLIGEAGAIPHLHRLLKSKNAVVQEHSVTAMHNLSVCEENRSLIMEENDCLESIVCVVASGLTLEAQGNAAATLYSLSTVHEYKKRIANVDGCITSLASLSRNGKPRGKKDALNALYGIWSHPDNCSQMINSGGVSAVIGALADEDEAVTERAAVVLGVVANHSLGAETIGREESAVAGLIELMRCGTPRGKENAVATLLHLCINGGTVVVEKVVRAPALSDLTQKLLLTGTNRAKRKASSFLALVRKGCENTAMMRSGNREGSFRTHVSLPISIPVSVL
;
A
#
# COMPACT_ATOMS: atom_id res chain seq x y z
N MET A 1 26.91 36.88 31.86
CA MET A 1 27.24 37.76 30.72
C MET A 1 28.65 37.44 30.27
N GLY A 2 28.79 36.80 29.12
CA GLY A 2 30.06 36.49 28.46
C GLY A 2 29.72 36.29 26.98
N GLY A 3 29.27 37.38 26.34
CA GLY A 3 28.87 37.39 24.94
C GLY A 3 30.10 37.36 24.03
N GLY A 4 30.80 36.23 24.00
CA GLY A 4 31.73 35.93 22.93
C GLY A 4 30.96 35.77 21.64
N PHE A 5 31.41 36.42 20.57
CA PHE A 5 30.85 36.30 19.23
C PHE A 5 30.97 34.83 18.79
N ARG A 6 29.90 34.04 18.94
CA ARG A 6 29.89 32.64 18.51
C ARG A 6 29.80 32.62 16.99
N VAL A 7 30.80 32.02 16.34
CA VAL A 7 30.91 31.91 14.88
C VAL A 7 29.63 31.32 14.26
N LEU A 8 28.91 30.45 14.96
CA LEU A 8 27.63 29.87 14.53
C LEU A 8 26.53 30.91 14.24
N HIS A 9 26.54 32.06 14.92
CA HIS A 9 25.53 33.11 14.70
C HIS A 9 25.68 33.84 13.35
N LEU A 10 26.84 33.73 12.68
CA LEU A 10 27.05 34.26 11.33
C LEU A 10 26.16 33.57 10.29
N VAL A 11 25.68 32.35 10.57
CA VAL A 11 24.84 31.56 9.66
C VAL A 11 23.35 31.93 9.77
N ARG A 12 22.94 32.59 10.86
CA ARG A 12 21.55 32.98 11.13
C ARG A 12 20.83 33.71 9.98
N PRO A 13 21.42 34.70 9.28
CA PRO A 13 20.73 35.37 8.16
C PRO A 13 20.53 34.45 6.95
N PHE A 14 21.37 33.43 6.77
CA PHE A 14 21.27 32.51 5.64
C PHE A 14 20.22 31.42 5.85
N LEU A 15 19.90 31.07 7.09
CA LEU A 15 18.89 30.05 7.42
C LEU A 15 17.50 30.34 6.81
N ALA A 16 17.10 31.60 6.68
CA ALA A 16 15.82 31.96 6.10
C ALA A 16 15.72 31.70 4.58
N PHE A 17 16.86 31.62 3.89
CA PHE A 17 16.92 31.41 2.43
C PHE A 17 17.22 29.96 2.04
N LEU A 18 17.66 29.13 2.98
CA LEU A 18 17.99 27.75 2.71
C LEU A 18 16.69 26.93 2.61
N PRO A 19 16.48 26.17 1.52
CA PRO A 19 15.35 25.24 1.46
C PRO A 19 15.52 24.23 2.59
N GLU A 20 14.48 23.88 3.33
CA GLU A 20 14.55 22.94 4.45
C GLU A 20 13.34 22.00 4.41
N VAL A 21 13.55 20.70 4.62
CA VAL A 21 12.45 19.73 4.68
C VAL A 21 11.76 19.86 6.04
N GLN A 22 10.45 20.05 6.11
CA GLN A 22 9.79 20.18 7.42
C GLN A 22 9.85 18.87 8.21
N SER A 23 10.24 18.91 9.48
CA SER A 23 10.19 17.74 10.37
C SER A 23 8.75 17.27 10.55
N ALA A 24 8.51 15.97 10.60
CA ALA A 24 7.16 15.44 10.75
C ALA A 24 6.52 15.90 12.08
N ASP A 25 5.32 16.51 12.00
CA ASP A 25 4.58 17.00 13.17
C ASP A 25 4.11 15.85 14.08
N ARG A 26 3.98 14.65 13.52
CA ARG A 26 3.62 13.40 14.20
C ARG A 26 4.62 12.30 13.85
N LYS A 27 4.72 11.28 14.71
CA LYS A 27 5.52 10.08 14.39
C LYS A 27 4.98 9.44 13.12
N VAL A 28 5.82 9.35 12.09
CA VAL A 28 5.49 8.71 10.80
C VAL A 28 5.39 7.19 11.04
N PRO A 29 4.29 6.53 10.64
CA PRO A 29 4.13 5.09 10.80
C PRO A 29 5.14 4.34 9.94
N PHE A 30 5.51 3.13 10.38
CA PHE A 30 6.55 2.32 9.76
C PHE A 30 6.34 2.08 8.25
N ARG A 31 5.09 1.78 7.84
CA ARG A 31 4.77 1.55 6.41
C ARG A 31 5.04 2.79 5.56
N GLU A 32 4.69 3.98 6.05
CA GLU A 32 4.99 5.23 5.35
C GLU A 32 6.50 5.46 5.27
N LYS A 33 7.25 5.19 6.36
CA LYS A 33 8.71 5.33 6.33
C LYS A 33 9.39 4.45 5.28
N VAL A 34 8.92 3.21 5.14
CA VAL A 34 9.40 2.29 4.10
C VAL A 34 9.13 2.86 2.71
N ILE A 35 7.92 3.38 2.47
CA ILE A 35 7.54 3.98 1.18
C ILE A 35 8.44 5.17 0.84
N TYR A 36 8.64 6.11 1.77
CA TYR A 36 9.53 7.25 1.57
C TYR A 36 10.97 6.80 1.29
N THR A 37 11.47 5.79 2.02
CA THR A 37 12.80 5.24 1.78
C THR A 37 12.93 4.64 0.38
N VAL A 38 11.92 3.91 -0.11
CA VAL A 38 11.89 3.35 -1.47
C VAL A 38 11.80 4.43 -2.54
N ILE A 39 10.98 5.47 -2.33
CA ILE A 39 10.85 6.59 -3.27
C ILE A 39 12.18 7.36 -3.37
N SER A 40 12.82 7.67 -2.24
CA SER A 40 14.12 8.35 -2.25
C SER A 40 15.20 7.53 -2.95
N LEU A 41 15.21 6.22 -2.75
CA LEU A 41 16.14 5.31 -3.43
C LEU A 41 15.86 5.23 -4.94
N PHE A 42 14.59 5.19 -5.34
CA PHE A 42 14.20 5.21 -6.74
C PHE A 42 14.64 6.50 -7.44
N ILE A 43 14.42 7.66 -6.83
CA ILE A 43 14.88 8.95 -7.37
C ILE A 43 16.40 8.94 -7.52
N PHE A 44 17.13 8.49 -6.51
CA PHE A 44 18.59 8.37 -6.56
C PHE A 44 19.08 7.47 -7.71
N LEU A 45 18.47 6.30 -7.90
CA LEU A 45 18.80 5.38 -8.99
C LEU A 45 18.51 5.99 -10.37
N VAL A 46 17.37 6.66 -10.54
CA VAL A 46 17.04 7.34 -11.80
C VAL A 46 18.05 8.45 -12.09
N CYS A 47 18.37 9.30 -11.11
CA CYS A 47 19.38 10.34 -11.27
C CYS A 47 20.76 9.76 -11.62
N SER A 48 21.11 8.59 -11.08
CA SER A 48 22.38 7.89 -11.34
C SER A 48 22.50 7.32 -12.75
N GLN A 49 21.41 7.28 -13.51
CA GLN A 49 21.36 6.77 -14.88
C GLN A 49 21.07 7.86 -15.92
N LEU A 50 20.65 9.07 -15.49
CA LEU A 50 20.37 10.19 -16.38
C LEU A 50 21.67 10.84 -16.86
N PRO A 51 21.97 10.87 -18.17
CA PRO A 51 23.18 11.50 -18.70
C PRO A 51 23.08 13.03 -18.64
N LEU A 52 24.21 13.71 -18.44
CA LEU A 52 24.31 15.17 -18.50
C LEU A 52 24.19 15.68 -19.93
N TYR A 53 23.54 16.83 -20.09
CA TYR A 53 23.43 17.50 -21.38
C TYR A 53 24.69 18.33 -21.68
N GLY A 54 25.18 18.27 -22.92
CA GLY A 54 26.30 19.11 -23.38
C GLY A 54 27.71 18.51 -23.22
N ILE A 55 27.83 17.21 -22.90
CA ILE A 55 29.11 16.50 -22.89
C ILE A 55 29.55 16.18 -24.33
N HIS A 56 30.79 16.52 -24.69
CA HIS A 56 31.36 16.24 -26.03
C HIS A 56 32.45 15.16 -26.03
N SER A 57 33.13 14.91 -24.90
CA SER A 57 34.14 13.85 -24.80
C SER A 57 34.00 13.08 -23.49
N THR A 58 33.87 11.75 -23.60
CA THR A 58 33.89 10.81 -22.46
C THR A 58 35.16 9.94 -22.45
N THR A 59 36.09 10.14 -23.38
CA THR A 59 37.21 9.21 -23.63
C THR A 59 38.46 9.43 -22.77
N GLY A 60 38.47 10.43 -21.88
CA GLY A 60 39.60 10.65 -20.96
C GLY A 60 39.64 9.67 -19.78
N ALA A 61 40.83 9.37 -19.24
CA ALA A 61 40.99 8.55 -18.04
C ALA A 61 40.42 9.24 -16.79
N ASP A 62 39.57 8.52 -16.06
CA ASP A 62 38.84 9.02 -14.89
C ASP A 62 39.75 9.09 -13.64
N PRO A 63 40.09 10.29 -13.14
CA PRO A 63 40.98 10.43 -11.98
C PRO A 63 40.30 10.05 -10.66
N PHE A 64 38.96 10.01 -10.62
CA PHE A 64 38.19 9.73 -9.40
C PHE A 64 37.62 8.32 -9.35
N TYR A 65 38.05 7.41 -10.23
CA TYR A 65 37.50 6.06 -10.37
C TYR A 65 37.34 5.33 -9.02
N TRP A 66 38.39 5.36 -8.19
CA TRP A 66 38.39 4.72 -6.86
C TRP A 66 37.51 5.45 -5.85
N MET A 67 37.37 6.76 -5.98
CA MET A 67 36.55 7.59 -5.09
C MET A 67 35.06 7.42 -5.38
N ARG A 68 34.68 7.20 -6.65
CA ARG A 68 33.28 7.07 -7.11
C ARG A 68 32.49 5.97 -6.42
N VAL A 69 33.13 4.84 -6.11
CA VAL A 69 32.46 3.73 -5.40
C VAL A 69 31.95 4.17 -4.03
N ILE A 70 32.76 4.93 -3.29
CA ILE A 70 32.45 5.41 -1.94
C ILE A 70 31.53 6.63 -1.99
N LEU A 71 31.73 7.49 -2.99
CA LEU A 71 30.95 8.72 -3.18
C LEU A 71 29.61 8.49 -3.87
N ALA A 72 29.27 7.24 -4.21
CA ALA A 72 28.06 6.88 -4.94
C ALA A 72 27.84 7.79 -6.17
N SER A 73 28.89 7.93 -6.99
CA SER A 73 28.95 8.84 -8.14
C SER A 73 29.17 8.06 -9.43
N ASN A 74 28.41 8.41 -10.47
CA ASN A 74 28.54 7.84 -11.80
C ASN A 74 28.97 8.89 -12.82
N ARG A 75 29.99 8.56 -13.61
CA ARG A 75 30.56 9.47 -14.60
C ARG A 75 29.60 9.75 -15.75
N GLY A 76 29.52 11.00 -16.17
CA GLY A 76 28.68 11.49 -17.26
C GLY A 76 27.20 11.61 -16.89
N THR A 77 26.85 11.46 -15.62
CA THR A 77 25.46 11.46 -15.15
C THR A 77 25.16 12.67 -14.29
N VAL A 78 23.87 12.96 -14.09
CA VAL A 78 23.41 14.01 -13.18
C VAL A 78 23.99 13.82 -11.76
N MET A 79 24.32 12.58 -11.38
CA MET A 79 24.95 12.20 -10.11
C MET A 79 26.48 12.20 -10.14
N GLU A 80 27.13 13.02 -10.98
CA GLU A 80 28.60 13.12 -11.00
C GLU A 80 29.18 13.53 -9.63
N LEU A 81 28.54 14.51 -8.95
CA LEU A 81 28.98 14.94 -7.62
C LEU A 81 28.71 13.86 -6.56
N GLY A 82 27.75 12.96 -6.81
CA GLY A 82 27.32 11.92 -5.87
C GLY A 82 26.90 12.51 -4.51
N ILE A 83 27.34 11.85 -3.44
CA ILE A 83 27.14 12.31 -2.05
C ILE A 83 28.31 13.14 -1.51
N THR A 84 29.30 13.49 -2.34
CA THR A 84 30.54 14.17 -1.93
C THR A 84 30.30 15.46 -1.14
N PRO A 85 29.43 16.39 -1.59
CA PRO A 85 29.20 17.63 -0.86
C PRO A 85 28.59 17.42 0.53
N ILE A 86 27.81 16.35 0.70
CA ILE A 86 27.16 16.00 1.97
C ILE A 86 28.18 15.41 2.94
N VAL A 87 28.98 14.45 2.49
CA VAL A 87 29.96 13.77 3.34
C VAL A 87 31.09 14.72 3.74
N THR A 88 31.59 15.54 2.81
CA THR A 88 32.67 16.49 3.07
C THR A 88 32.24 17.57 4.06
N SER A 89 31.07 18.19 3.87
CA SER A 89 30.54 19.17 4.81
C SER A 89 30.28 18.57 6.20
N GLY A 90 29.73 17.35 6.27
CA GLY A 90 29.53 16.62 7.51
C GLY A 90 30.84 16.31 8.24
N LEU A 91 31.85 15.80 7.53
CA LEU A 91 33.16 15.49 8.12
C LEU A 91 33.87 16.75 8.62
N VAL A 92 33.83 17.85 7.85
CA VAL A 92 34.42 19.13 8.26
C VAL A 92 33.72 19.67 9.51
N MET A 93 32.39 19.67 9.55
CA MET A 93 31.66 20.14 10.73
C MET A 93 31.87 19.24 11.96
N GLN A 94 31.91 17.92 11.77
CA GLN A 94 32.21 16.98 12.86
C GLN A 94 33.64 17.17 13.39
N LEU A 95 34.63 17.40 12.52
CA LEU A 95 36.01 17.68 12.92
C LEU A 95 36.10 19.00 13.70
N LEU A 96 35.44 20.06 13.23
CA LEU A 96 35.45 21.38 13.88
C LEU A 96 34.76 21.36 15.26
N ALA A 97 33.64 20.64 15.37
CA ALA A 97 32.97 20.43 16.65
C ALA A 97 33.78 19.51 17.58
N GLY A 98 34.35 18.42 17.06
CA GLY A 98 35.13 17.43 17.83
C GLY A 98 36.47 17.97 18.34
N SER A 99 37.15 18.80 17.55
CA SER A 99 38.37 19.51 17.96
C SER A 99 38.10 20.66 18.95
N LYS A 100 36.84 20.94 19.26
CA LYS A 100 36.40 22.07 20.10
C LYS A 100 36.86 23.44 19.59
N ILE A 101 37.18 23.56 18.30
CA ILE A 101 37.42 24.85 17.64
C ILE A 101 36.12 25.65 17.59
N ILE A 102 34.99 24.96 17.39
CA ILE A 102 33.65 25.52 17.51
C ILE A 102 32.99 24.95 18.78
N GLU A 103 32.65 25.81 19.72
CA GLU A 103 31.84 25.45 20.87
C GLU A 103 30.38 25.28 20.45
N VAL A 104 29.90 24.02 20.43
CA VAL A 104 28.50 23.68 20.16
C VAL A 104 27.93 22.93 21.35
N ASP A 105 26.87 23.46 21.95
CA ASP A 105 26.13 22.72 22.96
C ASP A 105 25.03 21.89 22.28
N ASN A 106 25.31 20.60 22.13
CA ASN A 106 24.34 19.65 21.62
C ASN A 106 23.13 19.48 22.54
N ASN A 107 22.97 20.13 23.70
CA ASN A 107 21.72 20.10 24.46
C ASN A 107 20.75 21.22 24.06
N VAL A 108 21.26 22.30 23.47
CA VAL A 108 20.46 23.46 23.06
C VAL A 108 19.90 23.25 21.66
N ARG A 109 18.57 23.35 21.50
CA ARG A 109 17.91 23.16 20.20
C ARG A 109 18.35 24.18 19.14
N GLU A 110 18.57 25.44 19.54
CA GLU A 110 19.03 26.51 18.64
C GLU A 110 20.43 26.20 18.09
N ASP A 111 21.39 25.80 18.92
CA ASP A 111 22.75 25.47 18.50
C ASP A 111 22.78 24.25 17.55
N ARG A 112 21.93 23.23 17.78
CA ARG A 112 21.78 22.11 16.84
C ARG A 112 21.23 22.56 15.48
N ALA A 113 20.23 23.43 15.48
CA ALA A 113 19.63 23.95 14.24
C ALA A 113 20.63 24.81 13.46
N LEU A 114 21.38 25.67 14.15
CA LEU A 114 22.46 26.48 13.56
C LEU A 114 23.58 25.59 12.98
N LEU A 115 23.98 24.53 13.69
CA LEU A 115 25.00 23.58 13.21
C LEU A 115 24.52 22.84 11.95
N ASN A 116 23.29 22.32 11.95
CA ASN A 116 22.72 21.64 10.79
C ASN A 116 22.56 22.58 9.59
N GLY A 117 22.12 23.82 9.83
CA GLY A 117 22.05 24.86 8.81
C GLY A 117 23.42 25.22 8.24
N ALA A 118 24.44 25.31 9.10
CA ALA A 118 25.82 25.58 8.68
C ALA A 118 26.40 24.42 7.86
N GLN A 119 26.15 23.17 8.26
CA GLN A 119 26.55 21.99 7.50
C GLN A 119 25.89 21.99 6.11
N LYS A 120 24.59 22.30 6.04
CA LYS A 120 23.86 22.37 4.76
C LYS A 120 24.38 23.48 3.87
N LEU A 121 24.58 24.68 4.41
CA LEU A 121 25.14 25.82 3.67
C LEU A 121 26.52 25.46 3.11
N LEU A 122 27.38 24.86 3.92
CA LEU A 122 28.70 24.40 3.49
C LEU A 122 28.60 23.33 2.39
N GLY A 123 27.66 22.38 2.51
CA GLY A 123 27.41 21.37 1.49
C GLY A 123 26.98 21.97 0.14
N ILE A 124 26.10 22.97 0.14
CA ILE A 124 25.67 23.69 -1.07
C ILE A 124 26.85 24.44 -1.70
N LEU A 125 27.67 25.11 -0.88
CA LEU A 125 28.86 25.83 -1.37
C LEU A 125 29.90 24.87 -1.98
N ILE A 126 30.12 23.71 -1.33
CA ILE A 126 31.01 22.66 -1.86
C ILE A 126 30.45 22.11 -3.18
N ALA A 127 29.14 21.87 -3.28
CA ALA A 127 28.53 21.38 -4.52
C ALA A 127 28.74 22.35 -5.71
N ILE A 128 28.57 23.66 -5.50
CA ILE A 128 28.86 24.68 -6.51
C ILE A 128 30.36 24.67 -6.86
N GLY A 129 31.22 24.69 -5.83
CA GLY A 129 32.67 24.70 -6.00
C GLY A 129 33.18 23.50 -6.80
N GLU A 130 32.70 22.30 -6.48
CA GLU A 130 33.02 21.07 -7.20
C GLU A 130 32.47 21.09 -8.63
N ALA A 131 31.21 21.50 -8.85
CA ALA A 131 30.63 21.59 -10.19
C ALA A 131 31.45 22.53 -11.10
N VAL A 132 31.84 23.70 -10.58
CA VAL A 132 32.70 24.65 -11.29
C VAL A 132 34.08 24.04 -11.55
N ALA A 133 34.69 23.40 -10.55
CA ALA A 133 35.99 22.76 -10.68
C ALA A 133 35.98 21.64 -11.73
N TYR A 134 34.94 20.81 -11.79
CA TYR A 134 34.80 19.74 -12.78
C TYR A 134 34.74 20.28 -14.20
N VAL A 135 33.97 21.35 -14.45
CA VAL A 135 33.88 21.95 -15.79
C VAL A 135 35.18 22.68 -16.17
N LEU A 136 35.78 23.43 -15.24
CA LEU A 136 37.05 24.12 -15.48
C LEU A 136 38.26 23.18 -15.64
N SER A 137 38.22 22.00 -15.01
CA SER A 137 39.27 20.98 -15.16
C SER A 137 39.36 20.41 -16.58
N GLY A 138 38.37 20.69 -17.43
CA GLY A 138 38.30 20.18 -18.81
C GLY A 138 37.82 18.74 -18.90
N MET A 139 37.26 18.16 -17.83
CA MET A 139 36.83 16.76 -17.77
C MET A 139 35.74 16.40 -18.81
N TYR A 140 34.91 17.36 -19.19
CA TYR A 140 33.86 17.20 -20.21
C TYR A 140 34.26 17.70 -21.60
N GLY A 141 35.47 18.25 -21.72
CA GLY A 141 36.02 18.96 -22.88
C GLY A 141 36.59 20.33 -22.48
N PRO A 142 37.52 20.90 -23.28
CA PRO A 142 38.02 22.25 -23.02
C PRO A 142 36.89 23.29 -23.17
N VAL A 143 36.84 24.27 -22.26
CA VAL A 143 35.76 25.28 -22.18
C VAL A 143 35.57 26.04 -23.50
N GLY A 144 36.64 26.24 -24.28
CA GLY A 144 36.58 26.87 -25.60
C GLY A 144 35.80 26.06 -26.65
N GLN A 145 35.75 24.73 -26.54
CA GLN A 145 34.99 23.86 -27.45
C GLN A 145 33.56 23.59 -26.95
N LEU A 146 33.33 23.58 -25.63
CA LEU A 146 31.99 23.45 -25.06
C LEU A 146 31.11 24.67 -25.37
N GLY A 147 31.71 25.85 -25.41
CA GLY A 147 30.99 27.12 -25.38
C GLY A 147 30.52 27.47 -23.97
N VAL A 148 30.53 28.77 -23.66
CA VAL A 148 30.20 29.29 -22.32
C VAL A 148 28.78 28.91 -21.88
N GLY A 149 27.82 28.89 -22.83
CA GLY A 149 26.43 28.52 -22.54
C GLY A 149 26.27 27.08 -22.06
N ASN A 150 26.87 26.12 -22.75
CA ASN A 150 26.81 24.70 -22.34
C ASN A 150 27.58 24.46 -21.04
N ALA A 151 28.72 25.13 -20.85
CA ALA A 151 29.49 25.05 -19.62
C ALA A 151 28.68 25.51 -18.39
N ILE A 152 27.98 26.65 -18.49
CA ILE A 152 27.09 27.14 -17.43
C ILE A 152 25.93 26.18 -17.19
N LEU A 153 25.36 25.63 -18.27
CA LEU A 153 24.25 24.69 -18.18
C LEU A 153 24.65 23.39 -17.45
N ILE A 154 25.85 22.85 -17.71
CA ILE A 154 26.38 21.68 -16.98
C ILE A 154 26.57 22.01 -15.49
N ILE A 155 27.14 23.18 -15.16
CA ILE A 155 27.30 23.61 -13.76
C ILE A 155 25.93 23.68 -13.07
N LEU A 156 24.94 24.25 -13.74
CA LEU A 156 23.59 24.38 -13.21
C LEU A 156 22.92 23.00 -13.02
N GLN A 157 23.08 22.07 -13.97
CA GLN A 157 22.57 20.69 -13.83
C GLN A 157 23.18 19.97 -12.63
N LEU A 158 24.51 20.02 -12.48
CA LEU A 158 25.22 19.41 -11.35
C LEU A 158 24.84 20.05 -10.01
N PHE A 159 24.66 21.37 -10.00
CA PHE A 159 24.24 22.10 -8.81
C PHE A 159 22.84 21.68 -8.33
N PHE A 160 21.86 21.65 -9.23
CA PHE A 160 20.50 21.22 -8.90
C PHE A 160 20.46 19.75 -8.48
N ALA A 161 21.24 18.89 -9.12
CA ALA A 161 21.41 17.50 -8.69
C ALA A 161 21.92 17.43 -7.24
N GLY A 162 22.99 18.17 -6.92
CA GLY A 162 23.54 18.24 -5.57
C GLY A 162 22.51 18.69 -4.53
N ILE A 163 21.69 19.70 -4.85
CA ILE A 163 20.60 20.14 -3.97
C ILE A 163 19.56 19.02 -3.75
N ILE A 164 19.15 18.32 -4.82
CA ILE A 164 18.20 17.21 -4.72
C ILE A 164 18.72 16.13 -3.77
N VAL A 165 19.99 15.74 -3.89
CA VAL A 165 20.60 14.71 -3.03
C VAL A 165 20.67 15.18 -1.58
N ILE A 166 21.05 16.45 -1.33
CA ILE A 166 21.05 17.05 0.02
C ILE A 166 19.64 17.00 0.62
N CYS A 167 18.61 17.36 -0.15
CA CYS A 167 17.22 17.33 0.31
C CYS A 167 16.71 15.90 0.55
N LEU A 168 17.11 14.92 -0.27
CA LEU A 168 16.75 13.51 -0.07
C LEU A 168 17.39 12.93 1.19
N ASP A 169 18.66 13.22 1.46
CA ASP A 169 19.33 12.80 2.69
C ASP A 169 18.66 13.45 3.91
N GLU A 170 18.31 14.73 3.83
CA GLU A 170 17.60 15.44 4.90
C GLU A 170 16.20 14.87 5.17
N LEU A 171 15.45 14.53 4.11
CA LEU A 171 14.15 13.87 4.23
C LEU A 171 14.25 12.56 5.02
N LEU A 172 15.26 11.74 4.71
CA LEU A 172 15.49 10.48 5.41
C LEU A 172 15.91 10.72 6.87
N GLN A 173 16.80 11.69 7.12
CA GLN A 173 17.28 12.03 8.47
C GLN A 173 16.21 12.66 9.38
N LYS A 174 15.22 13.36 8.82
CA LYS A 174 14.12 13.99 9.59
C LYS A 174 13.02 13.02 10.03
N GLY A 175 13.22 11.72 9.82
CA GLY A 175 12.37 10.65 10.35
C GLY A 175 11.30 10.16 9.38
N TYR A 176 11.27 10.66 8.13
CA TYR A 176 10.51 10.03 7.05
C TYR A 176 11.20 8.76 6.54
N GLY A 177 12.51 8.61 6.75
CA GLY A 177 13.26 7.40 6.39
C GLY A 177 13.53 6.48 7.57
N LEU A 178 13.94 5.24 7.28
CA LEU A 178 14.39 4.26 8.29
C LEU A 178 15.85 4.47 8.75
N GLY A 179 16.60 5.36 8.11
CA GLY A 179 18.03 5.58 8.41
C GLY A 179 18.62 6.77 7.65
N SER A 180 19.95 6.84 7.57
CA SER A 180 20.67 7.94 6.89
C SER A 180 20.77 7.74 5.37
N GLY A 181 20.46 8.77 4.59
CA GLY A 181 20.53 8.74 3.13
C GLY A 181 21.93 8.40 2.62
N ILE A 182 22.98 8.95 3.24
CA ILE A 182 24.39 8.65 2.91
C ILE A 182 24.65 7.14 2.86
N SER A 183 24.29 6.43 3.94
CA SER A 183 24.53 4.98 4.02
C SER A 183 23.72 4.21 2.98
N LEU A 184 22.46 4.59 2.76
CA LEU A 184 21.58 3.95 1.79
C LEU A 184 22.10 4.10 0.36
N PHE A 185 22.54 5.30 -0.03
CA PHE A 185 23.05 5.58 -1.37
C PHE A 185 24.35 4.84 -1.68
N ILE A 186 25.27 4.76 -0.71
CA ILE A 186 26.51 3.96 -0.83
C ILE A 186 26.18 2.48 -1.04
N ALA A 187 25.33 1.92 -0.19
CA ALA A 187 24.96 0.50 -0.27
C ALA A 187 24.26 0.17 -1.59
N THR A 188 23.39 1.06 -2.07
CA THR A 188 22.67 0.91 -3.34
C THR A 188 23.63 0.88 -4.52
N ASN A 189 24.56 1.83 -4.60
CA ASN A 189 25.55 1.90 -5.69
C ASN A 189 26.45 0.65 -5.74
N ILE A 190 26.86 0.14 -4.58
CA ILE A 190 27.68 -1.08 -4.51
C ILE A 190 26.85 -2.29 -4.97
N CYS A 191 25.60 -2.41 -4.51
CA CYS A 191 24.71 -3.50 -4.92
C CYS A 191 24.41 -3.46 -6.43
N GLU A 192 24.21 -2.26 -6.98
CA GLU A 192 24.07 -2.05 -8.42
C GLU A 192 25.30 -2.54 -9.18
N SER A 193 26.51 -2.16 -8.74
CA SER A 193 27.76 -2.62 -9.36
C SER A 193 27.93 -4.15 -9.32
N ILE A 194 27.57 -4.79 -8.20
CA ILE A 194 27.63 -6.25 -8.05
C ILE A 194 26.65 -6.93 -9.00
N ILE A 195 25.39 -6.46 -9.05
CA ILE A 195 24.36 -7.01 -9.94
C ILE A 195 24.75 -6.80 -11.40
N TRP A 196 25.25 -5.62 -11.76
CA TRP A 196 25.70 -5.31 -13.12
C TRP A 196 26.84 -6.24 -13.54
N LYS A 197 27.89 -6.40 -12.74
CA LYS A 197 29.01 -7.31 -13.07
C LYS A 197 28.59 -8.78 -13.12
N ALA A 198 27.52 -9.17 -12.43
CA ALA A 198 26.97 -10.53 -12.49
C ALA A 198 26.11 -10.77 -13.76
N PHE A 199 25.28 -9.79 -14.13
CA PHE A 199 24.22 -9.94 -15.13
C PHE A 199 24.30 -8.94 -16.31
N SER A 200 25.42 -8.26 -16.52
CA SER A 200 25.58 -7.30 -17.63
C SER A 200 25.41 -8.00 -18.99
N PRO A 201 24.46 -7.53 -19.83
CA PRO A 201 24.23 -8.08 -21.16
C PRO A 201 25.16 -7.50 -22.23
N THR A 202 26.06 -6.59 -21.86
CA THR A 202 26.98 -5.97 -22.82
C THR A 202 28.02 -6.99 -23.29
N THR A 203 28.49 -6.84 -24.53
CA THR A 203 29.53 -7.71 -25.09
C THR A 203 30.80 -6.91 -25.33
N ILE A 204 31.94 -7.47 -24.93
CA ILE A 204 33.26 -6.89 -25.17
C ILE A 204 34.04 -7.84 -26.06
N ASN A 205 34.69 -7.30 -27.10
CA ASN A 205 35.51 -8.07 -28.02
C ASN A 205 36.95 -8.11 -27.54
N THR A 206 37.39 -9.25 -27.01
CA THR A 206 38.74 -9.46 -26.47
C THR A 206 39.71 -10.09 -27.49
N GLY A 207 39.40 -9.98 -28.78
CA GLY A 207 40.21 -10.55 -29.88
C GLY A 207 39.96 -12.05 -30.14
N ARG A 208 39.26 -12.74 -29.24
CA ARG A 208 38.80 -14.14 -29.41
C ARG A 208 37.31 -14.25 -29.80
N GLY A 209 36.68 -13.12 -30.12
CA GLY A 209 35.25 -12.98 -30.40
C GLY A 209 34.53 -12.11 -29.37
N ALA A 210 33.25 -11.83 -29.62
CA ALA A 210 32.39 -11.11 -28.69
C ALA A 210 32.02 -12.03 -27.51
N GLU A 211 32.42 -11.62 -26.31
CA GLU A 211 32.09 -12.33 -25.07
C GLU A 211 31.29 -11.39 -24.17
N PHE A 212 30.24 -11.89 -23.51
CA PHE A 212 29.45 -11.11 -22.56
C PHE A 212 30.28 -10.66 -21.36
N GLU A 213 30.02 -9.47 -20.83
CA GLU A 213 30.65 -8.93 -19.63
C GLU A 213 30.16 -9.67 -18.37
N GLY A 214 28.85 -9.91 -18.26
CA GLY A 214 28.25 -10.50 -17.06
C GLY A 214 28.66 -11.96 -16.84
N ALA A 215 29.13 -12.28 -15.62
CA ALA A 215 29.63 -13.61 -15.27
C ALA A 215 28.60 -14.74 -15.51
N VAL A 216 27.33 -14.51 -15.15
CA VAL A 216 26.26 -15.51 -15.27
C VAL A 216 25.81 -15.67 -16.72
N ILE A 217 25.61 -14.56 -17.43
CA ILE A 217 25.22 -14.58 -18.85
C ILE A 217 26.32 -15.22 -19.69
N ALA A 218 27.59 -14.88 -19.43
CA ALA A 218 28.72 -15.49 -20.09
C ALA A 218 28.81 -17.01 -19.83
N LEU A 219 28.51 -17.48 -18.60
CA LEU A 219 28.45 -18.91 -18.31
C LEU A 219 27.40 -19.62 -19.17
N PHE A 220 26.16 -19.10 -19.22
CA PHE A 220 25.11 -19.72 -20.03
C PHE A 220 25.41 -19.66 -21.53
N HIS A 221 25.89 -18.51 -22.02
CA HIS A 221 26.27 -18.36 -23.42
C HIS A 221 27.40 -19.32 -23.81
N MET A 222 28.46 -19.43 -23.00
CA MET A 222 29.56 -20.35 -23.27
C MET A 222 29.13 -21.82 -23.20
N LEU A 223 28.25 -22.16 -22.26
CA LEU A 223 27.72 -23.52 -22.12
C LEU A 223 26.81 -23.90 -23.29
N ILE A 224 26.07 -22.96 -23.88
CA ILE A 224 25.19 -23.19 -25.03
C ILE A 224 26.01 -23.24 -26.34
N THR A 225 26.83 -22.23 -26.60
CA THR A 225 27.47 -22.00 -27.91
C THR A 225 28.68 -22.91 -28.17
N LYS A 226 29.43 -23.35 -27.14
CA LYS A 226 30.61 -24.22 -27.33
C LYS A 226 30.24 -25.70 -27.32
N SER A 227 30.83 -26.46 -28.24
CA SER A 227 30.69 -27.93 -28.33
C SER A 227 31.34 -28.66 -27.14
N ASN A 228 32.54 -28.23 -26.73
CA ASN A 228 33.26 -28.80 -25.60
C ASN A 228 32.83 -28.20 -24.26
N LYS A 229 31.90 -28.87 -23.57
CA LYS A 229 31.32 -28.37 -22.30
C LYS A 229 32.34 -28.22 -21.17
N VAL A 230 33.31 -29.12 -21.05
CA VAL A 230 34.37 -29.05 -20.01
C VAL A 230 35.29 -27.84 -20.23
N ALA A 231 35.67 -27.57 -21.48
CA ALA A 231 36.48 -26.41 -21.84
C ALA A 231 35.70 -25.10 -21.64
N ALA A 232 34.41 -25.10 -22.00
CA ALA A 232 33.53 -23.96 -21.79
C ALA A 232 33.38 -23.61 -20.29
N LEU A 233 33.24 -24.62 -19.44
CA LEU A 233 33.12 -24.45 -17.99
C LEU A 233 34.43 -23.95 -17.39
N ARG A 234 35.59 -24.53 -17.75
CA ARG A 234 36.90 -24.02 -17.31
C ARG A 234 37.12 -22.56 -17.71
N GLN A 235 36.72 -22.19 -18.92
CA GLN A 235 36.85 -20.82 -19.42
C GLN A 235 35.87 -19.83 -18.76
N ALA A 236 34.67 -20.28 -18.38
CA ALA A 236 33.70 -19.46 -17.64
C ALA A 236 34.12 -19.22 -16.16
N PHE A 237 34.80 -20.19 -15.54
CA PHE A 237 35.29 -20.07 -14.17
C PHE A 237 36.60 -19.26 -14.06
N TYR A 238 37.51 -19.36 -15.04
CA TYR A 238 38.84 -18.77 -14.99
C TYR A 238 39.10 -17.78 -16.14
N ARG A 239 38.40 -16.64 -16.11
CA ARG A 239 38.59 -15.52 -17.05
C ARG A 239 39.41 -14.43 -16.38
N GLN A 240 40.48 -13.95 -17.02
CA GLN A 240 41.40 -12.98 -16.40
C GLN A 240 40.94 -11.53 -16.53
N ASN A 241 40.31 -11.16 -17.65
CA ASN A 241 40.05 -9.74 -17.96
C ASN A 241 38.64 -9.27 -17.60
N LEU A 242 37.72 -10.18 -17.28
CA LEU A 242 36.29 -9.89 -17.10
C LEU A 242 35.70 -10.73 -15.96
N PRO A 243 34.60 -10.28 -15.33
CA PRO A 243 33.98 -10.98 -14.21
C PRO A 243 33.67 -12.45 -14.53
N ASN A 244 34.04 -13.32 -13.60
CA ASN A 244 33.95 -14.77 -13.70
C ASN A 244 33.18 -15.36 -12.53
N VAL A 245 32.71 -16.60 -12.70
CA VAL A 245 31.81 -17.26 -11.74
C VAL A 245 32.50 -17.53 -10.41
N THR A 246 33.81 -17.79 -10.41
CA THR A 246 34.61 -17.93 -9.19
C THR A 246 34.57 -16.66 -8.35
N ASN A 247 34.65 -15.48 -8.97
CA ASN A 247 34.60 -14.19 -8.29
C ASN A 247 33.21 -13.94 -7.70
N LEU A 248 32.15 -14.35 -8.39
CA LEU A 248 30.78 -14.28 -7.88
C LEU A 248 30.59 -15.19 -6.65
N LEU A 249 31.07 -16.43 -6.72
CA LEU A 249 31.05 -17.37 -5.59
C LEU A 249 31.87 -16.85 -4.41
N ALA A 250 33.03 -16.24 -4.68
CA ALA A 250 33.83 -15.57 -3.66
C ALA A 250 33.05 -14.45 -2.97
N THR A 251 32.39 -13.57 -3.73
CA THR A 251 31.52 -12.52 -3.16
C THR A 251 30.45 -13.09 -2.25
N VAL A 252 29.76 -14.17 -2.66
CA VAL A 252 28.74 -14.84 -1.82
C VAL A 252 29.35 -15.43 -0.55
N LEU A 253 30.53 -16.07 -0.65
CA LEU A 253 31.22 -16.62 0.52
C LEU A 253 31.58 -15.53 1.53
N ILE A 254 32.18 -14.44 1.06
CA ILE A 254 32.55 -13.30 1.91
C ILE A 254 31.30 -12.68 2.54
N PHE A 255 30.24 -12.49 1.76
CA PHE A 255 28.95 -11.99 2.25
C PHE A 255 28.44 -12.80 3.45
N LEU A 256 28.47 -14.14 3.37
CA LEU A 256 28.06 -15.03 4.46
C LEU A 256 28.99 -14.94 5.68
N ILE A 257 30.31 -14.90 5.47
CA ILE A 257 31.30 -14.77 6.55
C ILE A 257 31.08 -13.45 7.31
N VAL A 258 30.86 -12.36 6.60
CA VAL A 258 30.68 -11.03 7.20
C VAL A 258 29.40 -10.98 8.03
N ILE A 259 28.29 -11.53 7.54
CA ILE A 259 27.04 -11.64 8.31
C ILE A 259 27.25 -12.46 9.59
N TYR A 260 28.02 -13.55 9.51
CA TYR A 260 28.32 -14.37 10.68
C TYR A 260 29.08 -13.58 11.76
N PHE A 261 30.14 -12.85 11.38
CA PHE A 261 30.89 -12.02 12.32
C PHE A 261 30.08 -10.83 12.86
N GLN A 262 29.15 -10.29 12.07
CA GLN A 262 28.27 -9.20 12.48
C GLN A 262 27.37 -9.57 13.68
N GLY A 263 27.04 -10.86 13.83
CA GLY A 263 26.25 -11.38 14.94
C GLY A 263 26.98 -11.41 16.29
N PHE A 264 28.31 -11.24 16.31
CA PHE A 264 29.12 -11.39 17.52
C PHE A 264 28.93 -10.17 18.43
N ARG A 265 28.46 -10.42 19.66
CA ARG A 265 28.21 -9.40 20.67
C ARG A 265 28.50 -9.90 22.07
N VAL A 266 29.10 -9.05 22.88
CA VAL A 266 29.26 -9.24 24.33
C VAL A 266 28.12 -8.53 25.02
N VAL A 267 27.32 -9.25 25.79
CA VAL A 267 26.12 -8.71 26.44
C VAL A 267 26.42 -8.44 27.91
N LEU A 268 26.36 -7.17 28.32
CA LEU A 268 26.55 -6.77 29.71
C LEU A 268 25.18 -6.55 30.39
N PRO A 269 24.91 -7.19 31.55
CA PRO A 269 23.67 -6.95 32.27
C PRO A 269 23.68 -5.55 32.92
N VAL A 270 22.57 -4.83 32.79
CA VAL A 270 22.36 -3.51 33.40
C VAL A 270 20.99 -3.46 34.06
N ARG A 271 20.87 -2.79 35.20
CA ARG A 271 19.64 -2.69 35.98
C ARG A 271 19.29 -1.22 36.19
N SER A 272 18.01 -0.88 36.04
CA SER A 272 17.52 0.46 36.39
C SER A 272 17.48 0.64 37.92
N LYS A 273 17.95 1.78 38.40
CA LYS A 273 17.86 2.17 39.82
C LYS A 273 16.46 2.65 40.19
N ASN A 274 15.77 3.33 39.26
CA ASN A 274 14.45 3.91 39.49
C ASN A 274 13.33 2.86 39.39
N ALA A 275 13.48 1.87 38.50
CA ALA A 275 12.49 0.81 38.31
C ALA A 275 13.01 -0.52 38.89
N ARG A 276 12.63 -0.82 40.13
CA ARG A 276 13.04 -2.05 40.84
C ARG A 276 12.53 -3.27 40.07
N GLY A 277 13.44 -4.05 39.50
CA GLY A 277 13.13 -5.28 38.75
C GLY A 277 13.33 -5.16 37.24
N GLN A 278 13.50 -3.95 36.71
CA GLN A 278 13.82 -3.73 35.30
C GLN A 278 15.30 -4.06 35.04
N GLN A 279 15.54 -5.26 34.55
CA GLN A 279 16.84 -5.69 34.04
C GLN A 279 16.85 -5.53 32.52
N GLY A 280 17.87 -4.85 32.02
CA GLY A 280 18.18 -4.72 30.61
C GLY A 280 19.55 -5.32 30.32
N SER A 281 19.86 -5.42 29.04
CA SER A 281 21.17 -5.88 28.60
C SER A 281 21.75 -4.88 27.61
N TYR A 282 23.00 -4.47 27.81
CA TYR A 282 23.72 -3.57 26.93
C TYR A 282 24.67 -4.39 26.03
N PRO A 283 24.36 -4.58 24.74
CA PRO A 283 25.20 -5.36 23.84
C PRO A 283 26.34 -4.50 23.27
N ILE A 284 27.58 -4.94 23.48
CA ILE A 284 28.78 -4.42 22.83
C ILE A 284 29.10 -5.33 21.64
N LYS A 285 28.92 -4.83 20.42
CA LYS A 285 29.20 -5.58 19.18
C LYS A 285 30.70 -5.71 18.94
N LEU A 286 31.12 -6.80 18.26
CA LEU A 286 32.50 -6.96 17.80
C LEU A 286 32.91 -5.80 16.89
N PHE A 287 32.08 -5.44 15.92
CA PHE A 287 32.27 -4.25 15.09
C PHE A 287 31.70 -3.01 15.78
N TYR A 288 32.33 -2.62 16.89
CA TYR A 288 31.87 -1.53 17.76
C TYR A 288 31.75 -0.20 17.02
N THR A 289 32.79 0.17 16.26
CA THR A 289 32.85 1.40 15.44
C THR A 289 32.17 1.25 14.07
N SER A 290 31.49 0.12 13.84
CA SER A 290 30.82 -0.20 12.58
C SER A 290 31.76 -0.05 11.37
N ASN A 291 31.38 0.77 10.37
CA ASN A 291 32.05 0.88 9.09
C ASN A 291 33.05 2.03 8.98
N MET A 292 33.11 2.91 9.99
CA MET A 292 33.90 4.13 9.92
C MET A 292 35.40 3.89 9.69
N PRO A 293 36.06 2.88 10.30
CA PRO A 293 37.48 2.67 10.09
C PRO A 293 37.85 2.41 8.63
N ILE A 294 37.02 1.65 7.90
CA ILE A 294 37.24 1.39 6.47
C ILE A 294 36.96 2.63 5.65
N ILE A 295 35.90 3.37 5.95
CA ILE A 295 35.57 4.58 5.19
C ILE A 295 36.71 5.59 5.30
N LEU A 296 37.25 5.79 6.51
CA LEU A 296 38.39 6.68 6.75
C LEU A 296 39.67 6.17 6.08
N GLN A 297 39.96 4.87 6.19
CA GLN A 297 41.12 4.27 5.55
C GLN A 297 41.03 4.39 4.01
N SER A 298 39.88 4.07 3.44
CA SER A 298 39.66 4.11 1.99
C SER A 298 39.65 5.54 1.47
N ALA A 299 39.12 6.50 2.23
CA ALA A 299 39.20 7.92 1.89
C ALA A 299 40.66 8.43 1.91
N LEU A 300 41.45 8.02 2.90
CA LEU A 300 42.88 8.34 2.97
C LEU A 300 43.62 7.82 1.72
N VAL A 301 43.38 6.55 1.35
CA VAL A 301 44.02 5.94 0.18
C VAL A 301 43.58 6.61 -1.12
N SER A 302 42.29 6.87 -1.29
CA SER A 302 41.77 7.57 -2.48
C SER A 302 42.36 8.98 -2.63
N ASN A 303 42.48 9.73 -1.53
CA ASN A 303 43.11 11.05 -1.55
C ASN A 303 44.60 10.98 -1.90
N LEU A 304 45.31 9.98 -1.36
CA LEU A 304 46.72 9.74 -1.68
C LEU A 304 46.90 9.38 -3.16
N TYR A 305 46.01 8.54 -3.71
CA TYR A 305 46.00 8.20 -5.13
C TYR A 305 45.75 9.40 -6.02
N PHE A 306 44.75 10.22 -5.70
CA PHE A 306 44.43 11.43 -6.43
C PHE A 306 45.62 12.41 -6.47
N ILE A 307 46.21 12.69 -5.29
CA ILE A 307 47.37 13.59 -5.18
C ILE A 307 48.56 13.01 -5.96
N SER A 308 48.84 11.72 -5.81
CA SER A 308 49.92 11.03 -6.53
C SER A 308 49.74 11.09 -8.04
N GLN A 309 48.53 10.82 -8.54
CA GLN A 309 48.22 10.83 -9.97
C GLN A 309 48.34 12.25 -10.56
N LEU A 310 47.84 13.27 -9.86
CA LEU A 310 47.96 14.66 -10.31
C LEU A 310 49.43 15.13 -10.33
N LEU A 311 50.19 14.83 -9.29
CA LEU A 311 51.61 15.19 -9.22
C LEU A 311 52.41 14.46 -10.30
N TYR A 312 52.13 13.18 -10.56
CA TYR A 312 52.78 12.41 -11.61
C TYR A 312 52.46 12.96 -13.01
N ARG A 313 51.20 13.32 -13.29
CA ARG A 313 50.80 13.95 -14.56
C ARG A 313 51.50 15.29 -14.81
N LYS A 314 51.74 16.08 -13.75
CA LYS A 314 52.34 17.43 -13.88
C LYS A 314 53.87 17.42 -13.79
N PHE A 315 54.46 16.48 -13.04
CA PHE A 315 55.88 16.46 -12.68
C PHE A 315 56.49 15.05 -12.74
N SER A 316 56.26 14.31 -13.83
CA SER A 316 56.71 12.92 -14.03
C SER A 316 58.23 12.67 -13.94
N GLY A 317 59.05 13.73 -13.94
CA GLY A 317 60.52 13.66 -13.84
C GLY A 317 61.08 13.77 -12.41
N ASN A 318 60.29 14.12 -11.39
CA ASN A 318 60.79 14.37 -10.04
C ASN A 318 60.95 13.08 -9.23
N PHE A 319 62.10 12.89 -8.56
CA PHE A 319 62.38 11.72 -7.71
C PHE A 319 61.31 11.49 -6.63
N PHE A 320 60.92 12.55 -5.90
CA PHE A 320 59.89 12.46 -4.85
C PHE A 320 58.51 12.08 -5.40
N VAL A 321 58.18 12.53 -6.61
CA VAL A 321 56.89 12.21 -7.26
C VAL A 321 56.87 10.76 -7.71
N ASN A 322 57.99 10.27 -8.27
CA ASN A 322 58.15 8.86 -8.65
C ASN A 322 58.17 7.91 -7.44
N LEU A 323 58.71 8.35 -6.30
CA LEU A 323 58.62 7.62 -5.03
C LEU A 323 57.16 7.55 -4.53
N LEU A 324 56.39 8.63 -4.70
CA LEU A 324 54.99 8.69 -4.32
C LEU A 324 54.14 7.72 -5.14
N GLY A 325 54.33 7.69 -6.47
CA GLY A 325 53.68 6.72 -7.34
C GLY A 325 53.90 6.99 -8.83
N GLN A 326 54.16 5.93 -9.59
CA GLN A 326 54.20 5.94 -11.06
C GLN A 326 52.93 5.32 -11.62
N TRP A 327 52.28 6.01 -12.55
CA TRP A 327 50.98 5.62 -13.10
C TRP A 327 51.08 5.27 -14.58
N LYS A 328 50.44 4.18 -15.00
CA LYS A 328 50.32 3.79 -16.41
C LYS A 328 48.85 3.68 -16.79
N GLU A 329 48.48 4.17 -17.97
CA GLU A 329 47.13 4.01 -18.53
C GLU A 329 46.98 2.60 -19.13
N SER A 330 45.91 1.91 -18.74
CA SER A 330 45.53 0.60 -19.25
C SER A 330 44.86 0.72 -20.62
N GLU A 331 45.37 0.00 -21.61
CA GLU A 331 44.91 0.03 -23.01
C GLU A 331 43.45 -0.43 -23.19
N TYR A 332 42.92 -1.22 -22.25
CA TYR A 332 41.59 -1.87 -22.38
C TYR A 332 40.48 -1.20 -21.55
N SER A 333 40.81 -0.58 -20.42
CA SER A 333 39.82 -0.05 -19.47
C SER A 333 39.81 1.47 -19.34
N GLY A 334 40.74 2.19 -19.99
CA GLY A 334 40.89 3.64 -19.83
C GLY A 334 41.23 4.05 -18.38
N GLN A 335 41.66 3.10 -17.55
CA GLN A 335 42.01 3.30 -16.14
C GLN A 335 43.51 3.50 -16.00
N SER A 336 43.92 4.44 -15.15
CA SER A 336 45.31 4.57 -14.72
C SER A 336 45.56 3.70 -13.49
N ILE A 337 46.50 2.76 -13.59
CA ILE A 337 46.87 1.85 -12.50
C ILE A 337 48.30 2.23 -12.04
N PRO A 338 48.56 2.24 -10.72
CA PRO A 338 49.92 2.49 -10.23
C PRO A 338 50.79 1.25 -10.51
N VAL A 339 51.97 1.47 -11.09
CA VAL A 339 52.93 0.41 -11.46
C VAL A 339 54.06 0.30 -10.43
N SER A 340 54.45 1.42 -9.80
CA SER A 340 55.55 1.47 -8.83
C SER A 340 55.37 2.63 -7.85
N GLY A 341 56.10 2.61 -6.74
CA GLY A 341 56.08 3.62 -5.67
C GLY A 341 55.18 3.28 -4.48
N LEU A 342 55.01 4.23 -3.56
CA LEU A 342 54.16 4.09 -2.37
C LEU A 342 52.69 3.81 -2.73
N ALA A 343 52.17 4.45 -3.78
CA ALA A 343 50.82 4.21 -4.26
C ALA A 343 50.61 2.74 -4.65
N TYR A 344 51.59 2.12 -5.33
CA TYR A 344 51.56 0.69 -5.67
C TYR A 344 51.56 -0.18 -4.42
N LEU A 345 52.41 0.10 -3.42
CA LEU A 345 52.48 -0.71 -2.19
C LEU A 345 51.17 -0.74 -1.38
N ILE A 346 50.39 0.34 -1.46
CA ILE A 346 49.11 0.49 -0.76
C ILE A 346 47.94 -0.10 -1.58
N THR A 347 48.14 -0.39 -2.87
CA THR A 347 47.11 -1.02 -3.72
C THR A 347 46.90 -2.48 -3.34
N ALA A 348 45.65 -2.94 -3.42
CA ALA A 348 45.35 -4.35 -3.24
C ALA A 348 45.84 -5.17 -4.45
N PRO A 349 46.51 -6.30 -4.26
CA PRO A 349 46.85 -7.21 -5.34
C PRO A 349 45.56 -7.82 -5.93
N ALA A 350 45.50 -7.93 -7.26
CA ALA A 350 44.25 -8.25 -7.97
C ALA A 350 43.85 -9.74 -7.88
N SER A 351 44.76 -10.63 -7.49
CA SER A 351 44.53 -12.08 -7.44
C SER A 351 45.56 -12.81 -6.57
N PHE A 352 45.22 -14.02 -6.13
CA PHE A 352 46.17 -14.92 -5.45
C PHE A 352 47.45 -15.20 -6.25
N SER A 353 47.38 -15.18 -7.59
CA SER A 353 48.56 -15.32 -8.45
C SER A 353 49.54 -14.16 -8.27
N ASP A 354 49.03 -12.94 -8.16
CA ASP A 354 49.83 -11.72 -8.07
C ASP A 354 50.46 -11.60 -6.67
N MET A 355 49.75 -12.07 -5.66
CA MET A 355 50.29 -12.24 -4.30
C MET A 355 51.49 -13.19 -4.28
N ALA A 356 51.38 -14.34 -4.96
CA ALA A 356 52.46 -15.32 -5.03
C ALA A 356 53.68 -14.79 -5.82
N ALA A 357 53.44 -13.95 -6.84
CA ALA A 357 54.50 -13.32 -7.61
C ALA A 357 55.24 -12.22 -6.82
N HIS A 358 54.54 -11.45 -5.99
CA HIS A 358 55.09 -10.32 -5.24
C HIS A 358 54.75 -10.37 -3.74
N PRO A 359 55.40 -11.27 -2.96
CA PRO A 359 55.04 -11.52 -1.56
C PRO A 359 55.28 -10.30 -0.64
N PHE A 360 56.31 -9.49 -0.91
CA PHE A 360 56.62 -8.29 -0.12
C PHE A 360 55.54 -7.22 -0.25
N HIS A 361 55.01 -7.02 -1.47
CA HIS A 361 53.94 -6.07 -1.73
C HIS A 361 52.66 -6.48 -0.98
N ALA A 362 52.27 -7.75 -1.09
CA ALA A 362 51.11 -8.28 -0.37
C ALA A 362 51.26 -8.18 1.15
N LEU A 363 52.44 -8.52 1.69
CA LEU A 363 52.70 -8.41 3.13
C LEU A 363 52.56 -6.96 3.63
N PHE A 364 53.12 -5.99 2.89
CA PHE A 364 53.00 -4.58 3.25
C PHE A 364 51.54 -4.13 3.25
N TYR A 365 50.79 -4.48 2.20
CA TYR A 365 49.37 -4.16 2.10
C TYR A 365 48.56 -4.75 3.28
N ILE A 366 48.78 -6.01 3.65
CA ILE A 366 48.12 -6.65 4.80
C ILE A 366 48.41 -5.89 6.08
N VAL A 367 49.69 -5.62 6.38
CA VAL A 367 50.09 -4.92 7.61
C VAL A 367 49.51 -3.51 7.64
N PHE A 368 49.60 -2.78 6.52
CA PHE A 368 49.04 -1.44 6.38
C PHE A 368 47.53 -1.43 6.63
N MET A 369 46.77 -2.32 5.98
CA MET A 369 45.31 -2.40 6.13
C MET A 369 44.89 -2.71 7.57
N LEU A 370 45.50 -3.71 8.21
CA LEU A 370 45.16 -4.11 9.57
C LEU A 370 45.49 -3.01 10.59
N THR A 371 46.67 -2.41 10.47
CA THR A 371 47.12 -1.36 11.39
C THR A 371 46.32 -0.08 11.21
N ALA A 372 46.07 0.36 9.97
CA ALA A 372 45.26 1.54 9.70
C ALA A 372 43.82 1.38 10.23
N CYS A 373 43.17 0.24 9.97
CA CYS A 373 41.81 0.00 10.45
C CYS A 373 41.74 -0.08 11.99
N ALA A 374 42.73 -0.69 12.65
CA ALA A 374 42.80 -0.73 14.11
C ALA A 374 42.99 0.66 14.73
N LEU A 375 43.89 1.46 14.16
CA LEU A 375 44.16 2.83 14.63
C LEU A 375 42.96 3.74 14.43
N PHE A 376 42.37 3.75 13.22
CA PHE A 376 41.18 4.56 12.95
C PHE A 376 39.99 4.15 13.81
N SER A 377 39.80 2.87 14.09
CA SER A 377 38.77 2.42 15.01
C SER A 377 39.00 2.96 16.43
N LYS A 378 40.24 2.90 16.92
CA LYS A 378 40.56 3.38 18.26
C LYS A 378 40.46 4.90 18.40
N THR A 379 40.85 5.67 17.38
CA THR A 379 40.69 7.13 17.42
C THR A 379 39.22 7.53 17.27
N TRP A 380 38.45 6.79 16.47
CA TRP A 380 37.04 7.09 16.24
C TRP A 380 36.16 6.97 17.49
N ILE A 381 36.45 6.05 18.41
CA ILE A 381 35.66 5.94 19.66
C ILE A 381 35.78 7.19 20.53
N GLU A 382 36.90 7.90 20.47
CA GLU A 382 37.10 9.16 21.21
C GLU A 382 36.37 10.32 20.55
N VAL A 383 36.38 10.39 19.21
CA VAL A 383 35.71 11.45 18.43
C VAL A 383 34.19 11.30 18.44
N SER A 384 33.69 10.07 18.36
CA SER A 384 32.24 9.77 18.28
C SER A 384 31.51 9.90 19.61
N GLY A 385 32.21 10.13 20.73
CA GLY A 385 31.61 10.12 22.07
C GLY A 385 31.10 8.74 22.49
N SER A 386 31.64 7.67 21.89
CA SER A 386 31.36 6.27 22.24
C SER A 386 32.47 5.67 23.11
N SER A 387 33.30 6.51 23.72
CA SER A 387 34.33 6.05 24.63
C SER A 387 33.71 5.40 25.88
N ALA A 388 34.47 4.55 26.57
CA ALA A 388 34.00 3.92 27.80
C ALA A 388 33.59 4.94 28.88
N ARG A 389 34.19 6.14 28.87
CA ARG A 389 33.85 7.24 29.77
C ARG A 389 32.49 7.85 29.43
N ASP A 390 32.24 8.09 28.15
CA ASP A 390 31.01 8.74 27.68
C ASP A 390 29.81 7.81 27.82
N VAL A 391 29.98 6.53 27.47
CA VAL A 391 28.94 5.50 27.67
C VAL A 391 28.63 5.30 29.15
N ALA A 392 29.65 5.28 30.02
CA ALA A 392 29.43 5.21 31.46
C ALA A 392 28.66 6.43 31.99
N LYS A 393 28.97 7.64 31.48
CA LYS A 393 28.26 8.86 31.82
C LYS A 393 26.79 8.80 31.36
N GLN A 394 26.54 8.34 30.13
CA GLN A 394 25.19 8.18 29.58
C GLN A 394 24.36 7.17 30.38
N LEU A 395 24.92 6.01 30.72
CA LEU A 395 24.24 5.01 31.56
C LEU A 395 23.96 5.56 32.96
N LYS A 396 24.89 6.34 33.53
CA LYS A 396 24.69 7.00 34.82
C LYS A 396 23.56 8.05 34.78
N GLU A 397 23.50 8.86 33.72
CA GLU A 397 22.41 9.82 33.49
C GLU A 397 21.06 9.11 33.35
N GLN A 398 21.03 7.93 32.71
CA GLN A 398 19.85 7.06 32.61
C GLN A 398 19.55 6.26 33.90
N GLN A 399 20.31 6.47 34.99
CA GLN A 399 20.17 5.73 36.25
C GLN A 399 20.31 4.19 36.08
N MET A 400 21.15 3.75 35.14
CA MET A 400 21.44 2.34 34.87
C MET A 400 22.74 1.93 35.55
N VAL A 401 22.68 0.86 36.36
CA VAL A 401 23.80 0.33 37.13
C VAL A 401 24.03 -1.14 36.83
N MET A 402 25.28 -1.58 36.84
CA MET A 402 25.61 -3.00 36.63
C MET A 402 25.34 -3.78 37.92
N PRO A 403 24.63 -4.94 37.88
CA PRO A 403 24.38 -5.74 39.06
C PRO A 403 25.69 -6.25 39.67
N GLY A 404 25.78 -6.21 41.01
CA GLY A 404 26.94 -6.69 41.76
C GLY A 404 28.15 -5.73 41.78
N HIS A 405 28.11 -4.61 41.05
CA HIS A 405 29.20 -3.64 40.98
C HIS A 405 28.77 -2.27 41.53
N ARG A 406 29.70 -1.56 42.20
CA ARG A 406 29.48 -0.17 42.60
C ARG A 406 29.45 0.75 41.37
N GLU A 407 28.73 1.86 41.45
CA GLU A 407 28.58 2.85 40.36
C GLU A 407 29.94 3.35 39.81
N SER A 408 30.94 3.47 40.68
CA SER A 408 32.32 3.85 40.30
C SER A 408 33.01 2.84 39.40
N ASN A 409 32.61 1.56 39.45
CA ASN A 409 33.26 0.47 38.73
C ASN A 409 32.68 0.25 37.33
N LEU A 410 31.55 0.87 36.98
CA LEU A 410 30.92 0.74 35.66
C LEU A 410 31.87 1.18 34.54
N GLN A 411 32.54 2.33 34.72
CA GLN A 411 33.53 2.82 33.76
C GLN A 411 34.71 1.86 33.62
N LYS A 412 35.17 1.25 34.72
CA LYS A 412 36.32 0.33 34.72
C LYS A 412 36.01 -0.94 33.92
N GLU A 413 34.82 -1.52 34.09
CA GLU A 413 34.39 -2.68 33.32
C GLU A 413 34.18 -2.35 31.83
N LEU A 414 33.52 -1.23 31.52
CA LEU A 414 33.35 -0.79 30.13
C LEU A 414 34.70 -0.54 29.43
N ASN A 415 35.69 0.00 30.15
CA ASN A 415 37.03 0.23 29.62
C ASN A 415 37.82 -1.05 29.33
N ARG A 416 37.40 -2.20 29.88
CA ARG A 416 37.98 -3.51 29.56
C ARG A 416 37.45 -4.06 28.22
N TYR A 417 36.19 -3.79 27.90
CA TYR A 417 35.53 -4.34 26.70
C TYR A 417 35.58 -3.40 25.49
N ILE A 418 35.28 -2.11 25.65
CA ILE A 418 35.10 -1.18 24.53
C ILE A 418 36.39 -0.98 23.72
N PRO A 419 37.55 -0.62 24.31
CA PRO A 419 38.78 -0.42 23.54
C PRO A 419 39.25 -1.70 22.85
N THR A 420 39.11 -2.85 23.51
CA THR A 420 39.46 -4.16 22.94
C THR A 420 38.53 -4.53 21.80
N ALA A 421 37.22 -4.33 21.95
CA ALA A 421 36.24 -4.54 20.88
C ALA A 421 36.49 -3.60 19.69
N ALA A 422 36.80 -2.33 19.93
CA ALA A 422 37.10 -1.37 18.86
C ALA A 422 38.38 -1.74 18.09
N ALA A 423 39.48 -2.02 18.79
CA ALA A 423 40.75 -2.35 18.16
C ALA A 423 40.67 -3.71 17.43
N PHE A 424 40.18 -4.74 18.10
CA PHE A 424 40.06 -6.08 17.53
C PHE A 424 39.03 -6.12 16.40
N GLY A 425 37.89 -5.43 16.55
CA GLY A 425 36.90 -5.25 15.49
C GLY A 425 37.49 -4.57 14.25
N GLY A 426 38.29 -3.51 14.43
CA GLY A 426 39.01 -2.86 13.33
C GLY A 426 40.00 -3.78 12.61
N VAL A 427 40.74 -4.61 13.36
CA VAL A 427 41.63 -5.64 12.79
C VAL A 427 40.84 -6.68 12.01
N CYS A 428 39.74 -7.22 12.57
CA CYS A 428 38.89 -8.21 11.90
C CYS A 428 38.30 -7.65 10.60
N ILE A 429 37.83 -6.40 10.64
CA ILE A 429 37.32 -5.68 9.48
C ILE A 429 38.39 -5.56 8.39
N GLY A 430 39.61 -5.14 8.76
CA GLY A 430 40.73 -5.06 7.83
C GLY A 430 41.10 -6.42 7.24
N ALA A 431 41.10 -7.48 8.05
CA ALA A 431 41.40 -8.84 7.60
C ALA A 431 40.35 -9.37 6.62
N LEU A 432 39.06 -9.13 6.89
CA LEU A 432 37.97 -9.51 5.98
C LEU A 432 38.04 -8.76 4.64
N THR A 433 38.45 -7.49 4.67
CA THR A 433 38.66 -6.68 3.46
C THR A 433 39.78 -7.25 2.61
N VAL A 434 40.93 -7.52 3.24
CA VAL A 434 42.11 -8.13 2.61
C VAL A 434 41.76 -9.50 2.00
N LEU A 435 41.05 -10.35 2.74
CA LEU A 435 40.59 -11.65 2.23
C LEU A 435 39.68 -11.49 1.02
N ALA A 436 38.79 -10.50 1.05
CA ALA A 436 37.86 -10.24 -0.03
C ALA A 436 38.55 -9.75 -1.32
N ASP A 437 39.51 -8.85 -1.17
CA ASP A 437 40.33 -8.37 -2.29
C ASP A 437 41.16 -9.51 -2.89
N PHE A 438 41.75 -10.38 -2.07
CA PHE A 438 42.57 -11.51 -2.55
C PHE A 438 41.77 -12.59 -3.29
N MET A 439 40.54 -12.85 -2.84
CA MET A 439 39.63 -13.76 -3.52
C MET A 439 39.08 -13.19 -4.84
N GLY A 440 39.36 -11.92 -5.16
CA GLY A 440 38.88 -11.27 -6.38
C GLY A 440 37.38 -11.02 -6.36
N ALA A 441 36.80 -10.76 -5.19
CA ALA A 441 35.36 -10.59 -5.05
C ALA A 441 34.83 -9.41 -5.89
N ILE A 442 33.69 -9.62 -6.53
CA ILE A 442 32.99 -8.59 -7.32
C ILE A 442 32.49 -7.50 -6.38
N GLY A 443 32.92 -6.24 -6.61
CA GLY A 443 32.46 -5.06 -5.86
C GLY A 443 33.50 -4.43 -4.91
N SER A 444 34.76 -4.89 -4.96
CA SER A 444 35.85 -4.61 -4.00
C SER A 444 35.58 -5.11 -2.58
N GLY A 445 36.62 -5.53 -1.87
CA GLY A 445 36.50 -6.00 -0.49
C GLY A 445 35.95 -4.91 0.44
N THR A 446 36.38 -3.67 0.22
CA THR A 446 35.86 -2.50 0.93
C THR A 446 34.38 -2.28 0.64
N GLY A 447 33.94 -2.33 -0.63
CA GLY A 447 32.55 -2.13 -1.01
C GLY A 447 31.62 -3.18 -0.43
N ILE A 448 31.98 -4.47 -0.57
CA ILE A 448 31.15 -5.58 -0.04
C ILE A 448 30.97 -5.44 1.47
N LEU A 449 32.04 -5.15 2.23
CA LEU A 449 31.93 -5.02 3.69
C LEU A 449 31.03 -3.86 4.10
N LEU A 450 31.14 -2.72 3.40
CA LEU A 450 30.28 -1.57 3.63
C LEU A 450 28.83 -1.90 3.33
N ALA A 451 28.53 -2.49 2.17
CA ALA A 451 27.18 -2.84 1.78
C ALA A 451 26.53 -3.83 2.76
N VAL A 452 27.23 -4.92 3.10
CA VAL A 452 26.72 -5.93 4.05
C VAL A 452 26.43 -5.30 5.40
N THR A 453 27.37 -4.52 5.93
CA THR A 453 27.22 -3.96 7.27
C THR A 453 26.15 -2.88 7.32
N ILE A 454 26.02 -2.05 6.27
CA ILE A 454 24.92 -1.08 6.16
C ILE A 454 23.58 -1.80 6.09
N ILE A 455 23.44 -2.80 5.21
CA ILE A 455 22.19 -3.56 5.06
C ILE A 455 21.83 -4.25 6.37
N TYR A 456 22.80 -4.83 7.08
CA TYR A 456 22.57 -5.44 8.38
C TYR A 456 22.15 -4.41 9.44
N GLN A 457 22.76 -3.23 9.46
CA GLN A 457 22.34 -2.14 10.35
C GLN A 457 20.90 -1.69 10.06
N TYR A 458 20.53 -1.59 8.78
CA TYR A 458 19.16 -1.31 8.37
C TYR A 458 18.20 -2.42 8.78
N PHE A 459 18.59 -3.69 8.61
CA PHE A 459 17.80 -4.84 9.06
C PHE A 459 17.60 -4.83 10.58
N GLU A 460 18.63 -4.54 11.37
CA GLU A 460 18.49 -4.43 12.82
C GLU A 460 17.63 -3.24 13.23
N THR A 461 17.73 -2.11 12.51
CA THR A 461 16.87 -0.95 12.73
C THR A 461 15.43 -1.25 12.35
N PHE A 462 15.21 -1.99 11.26
CA PHE A 462 13.91 -2.48 10.82
C PHE A 462 13.30 -3.41 11.87
N GLU A 463 14.05 -4.40 12.38
CA GLU A 463 13.56 -5.32 13.42
C GLU A 463 13.35 -4.59 14.75
N LYS A 464 14.19 -3.62 15.11
CA LYS A 464 13.97 -2.77 16.29
C LYS A 464 12.76 -1.88 16.14
N GLU A 465 12.55 -1.27 14.98
CA GLU A 465 11.37 -0.44 14.72
C GLU A 465 10.12 -1.30 14.60
N LYS A 466 10.20 -2.51 14.06
CA LYS A 466 9.09 -3.46 14.01
C LYS A 466 8.77 -3.98 15.39
N ALA A 467 9.77 -4.38 16.19
CA ALA A 467 9.59 -4.75 17.59
C ALA A 467 9.10 -3.56 18.41
N THR A 468 9.63 -2.36 18.16
CA THR A 468 9.12 -1.14 18.76
C THR A 468 7.72 -0.89 18.27
N THR A 469 7.35 -1.09 17.01
CA THR A 469 5.97 -0.95 16.51
C THR A 469 5.07 -2.03 17.06
N LEU A 470 5.56 -3.22 17.38
CA LEU A 470 4.82 -4.25 18.11
C LEU A 470 4.72 -3.94 19.62
N VAL A 471 5.61 -3.06 20.13
CA VAL A 471 5.67 -2.58 21.53
C VAL A 471 5.03 -1.19 21.70
N SER A 472 4.91 -0.41 20.61
CA SER A 472 4.49 0.98 20.46
C SER A 472 3.26 1.13 19.57
N GLU A 473 2.82 0.09 18.85
CA GLU A 473 1.49 -0.45 19.09
C GLU A 473 1.51 -0.81 20.56
N PRO A 474 0.93 0.03 21.41
CA PRO A 474 1.30 0.01 22.81
C PRO A 474 0.85 -1.30 23.38
N SER A 475 1.84 -2.18 23.62
CA SER A 475 1.85 -3.33 24.49
C SER A 475 0.47 -3.74 24.97
N ILE A 476 -0.41 -4.23 24.08
CA ILE A 476 -1.79 -4.64 24.36
C ILE A 476 -2.68 -3.56 25.03
N VAL A 477 -2.15 -2.49 25.62
CA VAL A 477 -2.84 -1.50 26.44
C VAL A 477 -3.32 -0.33 25.60
N ASN A 478 -2.62 0.10 24.54
CA ASN A 478 -3.21 0.98 23.51
C ASN A 478 -3.52 0.27 22.22
N MET A 479 -3.21 -1.01 22.05
CA MET A 479 -4.00 -1.81 21.11
C MET A 479 -5.36 -2.15 21.72
N ALA A 480 -5.45 -2.42 23.03
CA ALA A 480 -6.72 -2.43 23.74
C ALA A 480 -7.27 -1.03 23.89
N THR A 481 -6.56 0.03 24.31
CA THR A 481 -7.15 1.39 24.33
C THR A 481 -7.45 1.93 22.94
N GLU A 482 -6.72 1.62 21.86
CA GLU A 482 -7.13 1.98 20.48
C GLU A 482 -8.11 0.99 19.89
N ALA A 483 -8.22 -0.26 20.31
CA ALA A 483 -9.32 -1.17 19.94
C ALA A 483 -10.55 -0.95 20.82
N ILE A 484 -10.40 -0.36 22.00
CA ILE A 484 -11.42 0.13 22.95
C ILE A 484 -11.84 1.52 22.51
N PHE A 485 -10.94 2.40 22.07
CA PHE A 485 -11.27 3.67 21.43
C PHE A 485 -11.73 3.45 19.99
N ALA A 486 -11.29 2.40 19.29
CA ALA A 486 -11.82 2.01 17.99
C ALA A 486 -13.06 1.14 18.12
N SER A 487 -13.34 0.48 19.25
CA SER A 487 -14.67 -0.11 19.56
C SER A 487 -15.61 0.93 20.15
N LEU A 488 -15.11 1.99 20.79
CA LEU A 488 -15.87 3.21 21.11
C LEU A 488 -16.14 4.02 19.83
N ARG A 489 -15.21 4.01 18.86
CA ARG A 489 -15.39 4.62 17.53
C ARG A 489 -16.15 3.71 16.55
N ARG A 490 -16.28 2.39 16.81
CA ARG A 490 -17.07 1.38 16.07
C ARG A 490 -18.31 0.84 16.82
N ARG A 491 -18.59 1.39 18.00
CA ARG A 491 -19.73 1.07 18.88
C ARG A 491 -19.94 -0.45 19.21
N SER A 492 -18.90 -1.28 19.23
CA SER A 492 -19.03 -2.75 19.38
C SER A 492 -19.09 -3.27 20.84
N SER A 493 -19.70 -4.45 21.06
CA SER A 493 -19.75 -5.12 22.37
C SER A 493 -18.37 -5.56 22.86
N PRO A 494 -18.10 -5.55 24.18
CA PRO A 494 -16.78 -5.91 24.70
C PRO A 494 -16.56 -7.43 24.71
N SER A 495 -15.46 -7.90 24.12
CA SER A 495 -15.03 -9.29 24.21
C SER A 495 -14.34 -9.56 25.56
N LEU A 496 -14.48 -10.79 26.08
CA LEU A 496 -13.88 -11.25 27.35
C LEU A 496 -12.34 -11.04 27.37
N ASP A 497 -11.68 -11.14 26.22
CA ASP A 497 -10.23 -10.92 26.05
C ASP A 497 -9.80 -9.46 26.19
N ALA A 498 -10.68 -8.49 25.88
CA ALA A 498 -10.41 -7.07 26.10
C ALA A 498 -10.38 -6.71 27.60
N PHE A 499 -11.04 -7.51 28.44
CA PHE A 499 -11.05 -7.29 29.88
C PHE A 499 -9.75 -7.74 30.57
N LEU A 500 -9.01 -8.72 30.02
CA LEU A 500 -7.96 -9.45 30.76
C LEU A 500 -6.52 -8.91 30.59
N THR A 501 -6.28 -7.84 29.83
CA THR A 501 -4.95 -7.58 29.25
C THR A 501 -4.15 -6.36 29.78
N THR A 502 -4.51 -5.79 30.93
CA THR A 502 -3.96 -4.50 31.39
C THR A 502 -2.96 -4.61 32.56
N THR A 503 -1.84 -5.32 32.45
CA THR A 503 -0.82 -5.28 33.55
C THR A 503 -0.08 -3.94 33.62
N VAL A 504 -0.24 -3.21 34.72
CA VAL A 504 0.35 -1.89 34.99
C VAL A 504 1.72 -1.97 35.68
N ASN A 505 2.68 -1.17 35.21
CA ASN A 505 4.05 -1.04 35.75
C ASN A 505 4.25 0.20 36.67
N LEU A 506 3.18 0.72 37.28
CA LEU A 506 3.24 1.78 38.30
C LEU A 506 3.36 1.16 39.71
N SER A 507 4.19 1.76 40.60
CA SER A 507 4.35 1.30 41.99
C SER A 507 4.42 2.49 42.96
N GLY A 508 3.74 2.40 44.10
CA GLY A 508 3.78 3.38 45.19
C GLY A 508 2.75 4.51 45.05
N VAL A 509 3.09 5.71 45.52
CA VAL A 509 2.24 6.91 45.56
C VAL A 509 1.63 7.31 44.20
N PRO A 510 2.36 7.24 43.06
CA PRO A 510 1.77 7.58 41.76
C PRO A 510 0.60 6.67 41.37
N LEU A 511 0.64 5.39 41.77
CA LEU A 511 -0.44 4.45 41.51
C LEU A 511 -1.71 4.88 42.25
N ILE A 512 -1.60 5.28 43.51
CA ILE A 512 -2.73 5.72 44.35
C ILE A 512 -3.30 7.04 43.82
N GLN A 513 -2.43 8.00 43.45
CA GLN A 513 -2.88 9.25 42.83
C GLN A 513 -3.61 9.00 41.50
N THR A 514 -3.16 8.05 40.68
CA THR A 514 -3.89 7.67 39.46
C THR A 514 -5.22 6.98 39.76
N LEU A 515 -5.28 6.11 40.78
CA LEU A 515 -6.52 5.45 41.21
C LEU A 515 -7.56 6.47 41.70
N ALA A 516 -7.14 7.45 42.51
CA ALA A 516 -7.98 8.54 42.96
C ALA A 516 -8.46 9.40 41.78
N SER A 517 -7.57 9.78 40.87
CA SER A 517 -7.91 10.56 39.67
C SER A 517 -8.94 9.84 38.78
N ILE A 518 -8.76 8.56 38.50
CA ILE A 518 -9.69 7.77 37.66
C ILE A 518 -11.04 7.61 38.37
N SER A 519 -11.03 7.34 39.68
CA SER A 519 -12.27 7.22 40.47
C SER A 519 -13.06 8.52 40.47
N ALA A 520 -12.38 9.67 40.67
CA ALA A 520 -12.99 11.00 40.61
C ALA A 520 -13.52 11.32 39.21
N GLU A 521 -12.80 10.95 38.15
CA GLU A 521 -13.23 11.11 36.76
C GLU A 521 -14.53 10.33 36.51
N ILE A 522 -14.58 9.04 36.87
CA ILE A 522 -15.77 8.18 36.73
C ILE A 522 -16.97 8.81 37.44
N ILE A 523 -16.80 9.26 38.68
CA ILE A 523 -17.89 9.87 39.45
C ILE A 523 -18.35 11.17 38.79
N SER A 524 -17.44 12.05 38.37
CA SER A 524 -17.80 13.30 37.71
C SER A 524 -18.55 13.09 36.39
N CYS A 525 -18.13 12.10 35.59
CA CYS A 525 -18.75 11.79 34.31
C CYS A 525 -20.14 11.16 34.45
N PHE A 526 -20.36 10.28 35.43
CA PHE A 526 -21.56 9.42 35.46
C PHE A 526 -22.57 9.71 36.57
N ARG A 527 -22.24 10.53 37.59
CA ARG A 527 -23.16 10.83 38.70
C ARG A 527 -24.46 11.52 38.25
N GLY A 528 -24.40 12.31 37.17
CA GLY A 528 -25.55 13.01 36.58
C GLY A 528 -26.22 12.29 35.41
N VAL A 529 -25.66 11.17 34.93
CA VAL A 529 -26.14 10.48 33.72
C VAL A 529 -27.39 9.65 34.03
N ARG A 530 -28.42 9.78 33.21
CA ARG A 530 -29.62 8.93 33.26
C ARG A 530 -29.43 7.74 32.34
N PHE A 531 -29.05 6.60 32.91
CA PHE A 531 -29.01 5.33 32.19
C PHE A 531 -30.44 4.83 31.89
N CYS A 532 -30.71 4.52 30.62
CA CYS A 532 -32.01 3.99 30.17
C CYS A 532 -32.27 2.57 30.69
N PHE A 533 -31.26 1.71 30.66
CA PHE A 533 -31.29 0.33 31.15
C PHE A 533 -30.18 0.12 32.20
N GLN A 534 -30.25 -0.94 32.99
CA GLN A 534 -29.21 -1.29 34.00
C GLN A 534 -28.99 -0.23 35.10
N ARG A 535 -29.98 0.65 35.33
CA ARG A 535 -29.87 1.82 36.22
C ARG A 535 -29.44 1.49 37.65
N ARG A 536 -29.95 0.38 38.21
CA ARG A 536 -29.61 -0.06 39.58
C ARG A 536 -28.17 -0.54 39.66
N ASN A 537 -27.72 -1.33 38.68
CA ASN A 537 -26.37 -1.88 38.61
C ASN A 537 -25.33 -0.77 38.41
N SER A 538 -25.57 0.16 37.47
CA SER A 538 -24.71 1.33 37.26
C SER A 538 -24.61 2.22 38.51
N ARG A 539 -25.74 2.53 39.16
CA ARG A 539 -25.74 3.32 40.41
C ARG A 539 -25.04 2.62 41.57
N SER A 540 -25.21 1.30 41.69
CA SER A 540 -24.52 0.52 42.71
C SER A 540 -23.01 0.57 42.48
N LEU A 541 -22.55 0.36 41.25
CA LEU A 541 -21.12 0.42 40.90
C LEU A 541 -20.52 1.81 41.16
N ILE A 542 -21.19 2.88 40.74
CA ILE A 542 -20.72 4.27 40.99
C ILE A 542 -20.60 4.55 42.48
N ARG A 543 -21.57 4.13 43.31
CA ARG A 543 -21.50 4.29 44.77
C ARG A 543 -20.34 3.53 45.40
N LYS A 544 -20.04 2.32 44.91
CA LYS A 544 -18.88 1.54 45.39
C LYS A 544 -17.56 2.23 45.04
N ILE A 545 -17.46 2.83 43.86
CA ILE A 545 -16.29 3.62 43.43
C ILE A 545 -16.16 4.90 44.26
N GLU A 546 -17.27 5.54 44.65
CA GLU A 546 -17.28 6.70 45.56
C GLU A 546 -16.66 6.37 46.92
N VAL A 547 -16.96 5.19 47.49
CA VAL A 547 -16.33 4.73 48.74
C VAL A 547 -14.84 4.43 48.54
N LEU A 548 -14.45 3.82 47.42
CA LEU A 548 -13.04 3.55 47.10
C LEU A 548 -12.23 4.85 46.88
N LEU A 549 -12.85 5.91 46.35
CA LEU A 549 -12.17 7.21 46.19
C LEU A 549 -11.75 7.79 47.55
N VAL A 550 -12.64 7.73 48.55
CA VAL A 550 -12.34 8.18 49.93
C VAL A 550 -11.13 7.44 50.51
N LEU A 551 -11.03 6.13 50.23
CA LEU A 551 -9.87 5.34 50.63
C LEU A 551 -8.57 5.80 49.94
N PHE A 552 -8.60 6.05 48.62
CA PHE A 552 -7.40 6.45 47.88
C PHE A 552 -6.92 7.86 48.25
N GLU A 553 -7.84 8.79 48.53
CA GLU A 553 -7.51 10.14 48.99
C GLU A 553 -6.90 10.14 50.39
N TYR A 554 -7.28 9.20 51.27
CA TYR A 554 -6.67 9.08 52.59
C TYR A 554 -5.26 8.49 52.54
N ILE A 555 -5.03 7.47 51.70
CA ILE A 555 -3.73 6.79 51.59
C ILE A 555 -2.73 7.60 50.73
N SER A 556 -3.18 8.61 49.97
CA SER A 556 -2.33 9.32 49.00
C SER A 556 -1.08 9.99 49.59
N ASP A 557 -1.08 10.24 50.91
CA ASP A 557 0.01 10.92 51.62
C ASP A 557 1.00 9.96 52.31
N ASP A 558 0.70 8.66 52.39
CA ASP A 558 1.54 7.68 53.09
C ASP A 558 2.51 6.94 52.13
N SER A 559 3.79 6.86 52.51
CA SER A 559 4.88 6.40 51.65
C SER A 559 5.31 4.94 51.88
N GLY A 560 4.70 4.26 52.85
CA GLY A 560 5.10 2.94 53.34
C GLY A 560 4.23 1.76 52.91
N LEU A 561 3.86 1.62 51.63
CA LEU A 561 3.01 0.50 51.17
C LEU A 561 3.76 -0.84 51.06
N ASP A 562 3.17 -1.90 51.63
CA ASP A 562 3.64 -3.28 51.46
C ASP A 562 3.43 -3.78 50.01
N SER A 563 4.28 -4.72 49.59
CA SER A 563 4.24 -5.38 48.28
C SER A 563 2.89 -6.04 47.97
N THR A 564 2.22 -6.58 48.99
CA THR A 564 0.88 -7.18 48.87
C THR A 564 -0.18 -6.12 48.57
N ALA A 565 -0.12 -4.97 49.25
CA ALA A 565 -1.03 -3.85 49.00
C ALA A 565 -0.83 -3.26 47.59
N VAL A 566 0.42 -3.15 47.12
CA VAL A 566 0.73 -2.68 45.76
C VAL A 566 0.13 -3.59 44.69
N LEU A 567 0.12 -4.91 44.90
CA LEU A 567 -0.52 -5.85 43.98
C LEU A 567 -2.05 -5.65 43.95
N CYS A 568 -2.70 -5.55 45.11
CA CYS A 568 -4.14 -5.28 45.20
C CYS A 568 -4.53 -3.96 44.54
N PHE A 569 -3.73 -2.90 44.71
CA PHE A 569 -3.98 -1.60 44.06
C PHE A 569 -3.82 -1.65 42.54
N LYS A 570 -2.95 -2.52 42.00
CA LYS A 570 -2.87 -2.75 40.54
C LYS A 570 -4.12 -3.45 40.01
N GLU A 571 -4.65 -4.42 40.73
CA GLU A 571 -5.90 -5.08 40.33
C GLU A 571 -7.12 -4.15 40.49
N LEU A 572 -7.14 -3.29 41.51
CA LEU A 572 -8.14 -2.23 41.66
C LEU A 572 -8.10 -1.22 40.49
N PHE A 573 -6.92 -0.94 39.95
CA PHE A 573 -6.79 -0.12 38.73
C PHE A 573 -7.50 -0.76 37.55
N LEU A 574 -7.38 -2.07 37.37
CA LEU A 574 -8.08 -2.81 36.33
C LEU A 574 -9.58 -2.75 36.53
N PHE A 575 -10.04 -3.00 37.76
CA PHE A 575 -11.44 -2.91 38.13
C PHE A 575 -12.04 -1.54 37.78
N LEU A 576 -11.34 -0.43 38.08
CA LEU A 576 -11.82 0.92 37.78
C LEU A 576 -11.91 1.19 36.27
N HIS A 577 -10.92 0.75 35.48
CA HIS A 577 -10.97 0.90 34.02
C HIS A 577 -12.08 0.07 33.37
N ARG A 578 -12.28 -1.18 33.81
CA ARG A 578 -13.38 -2.02 33.36
C ARG A 578 -14.74 -1.40 33.72
N SER A 579 -14.84 -0.84 34.93
CA SER A 579 -16.04 -0.12 35.40
C SER A 579 -16.32 1.12 34.56
N LYS A 580 -15.31 1.94 34.27
CA LYS A 580 -15.42 3.13 33.40
C LYS A 580 -15.92 2.75 32.01
N PHE A 581 -15.36 1.70 31.42
CA PHE A 581 -15.76 1.23 30.11
C PHE A 581 -17.22 0.76 30.08
N LEU A 582 -17.62 -0.09 31.02
CA LEU A 582 -18.98 -0.62 31.09
C LEU A 582 -20.01 0.51 31.28
N LEU A 583 -19.70 1.50 32.13
CA LEU A 583 -20.55 2.68 32.33
C LEU A 583 -20.63 3.55 31.06
N HIS A 584 -19.52 3.77 30.36
CA HIS A 584 -19.51 4.53 29.11
C HIS A 584 -20.29 3.83 28.00
N TYR A 585 -20.16 2.50 27.92
CA TYR A 585 -20.90 1.66 26.98
C TYR A 585 -22.42 1.76 27.21
N CYS A 586 -22.85 1.66 28.47
CA CYS A 586 -24.26 1.82 28.84
C CYS A 586 -24.79 3.25 28.62
N ALA A 587 -23.92 4.26 28.58
CA ALA A 587 -24.31 5.65 28.36
C ALA A 587 -24.41 6.05 26.87
N GLN A 588 -23.63 5.41 25.99
CA GLN A 588 -23.51 5.81 24.57
C GLN A 588 -24.16 4.86 23.57
N SER A 589 -24.52 3.64 23.98
CA SER A 589 -25.11 2.65 23.07
C SER A 589 -26.59 2.93 22.78
N SER A 590 -27.08 2.40 21.65
CA SER A 590 -28.50 2.40 21.28
C SER A 590 -29.37 1.77 22.37
N LYS A 591 -30.56 2.32 22.61
CA LYS A 591 -31.54 1.81 23.56
C LYS A 591 -31.97 0.39 23.18
N LEU A 592 -32.27 0.16 21.91
CA LEU A 592 -32.68 -1.16 21.42
C LEU A 592 -31.54 -2.18 21.56
N TRP A 593 -30.29 -1.77 21.31
CA TRP A 593 -29.13 -2.63 21.47
C TRP A 593 -28.89 -3.04 22.94
N LEU A 594 -28.98 -2.08 23.87
CA LEU A 594 -28.86 -2.35 25.31
C LEU A 594 -29.96 -3.30 25.80
N LEU A 595 -31.18 -3.17 25.25
CA LEU A 595 -32.30 -4.07 25.55
C LEU A 595 -32.04 -5.50 25.05
N LEU A 596 -31.48 -5.67 23.85
CA LEU A 596 -31.13 -6.98 23.31
C LEU A 596 -30.04 -7.69 24.14
N GLN A 597 -29.07 -6.91 24.64
CA GLN A 597 -27.93 -7.34 25.45
C GLN A 597 -28.18 -7.27 26.97
N ASN A 598 -29.42 -7.16 27.43
CA ASN A 598 -29.74 -6.92 28.84
C ASN A 598 -29.12 -7.96 29.80
N GLN A 599 -29.19 -9.24 29.42
CA GLN A 599 -28.70 -10.35 30.23
C GLN A 599 -27.17 -10.38 30.29
N SER A 600 -26.50 -10.28 29.14
CA SER A 600 -25.03 -10.25 29.06
C SER A 600 -24.45 -9.03 29.79
N LEU A 601 -25.08 -7.86 29.71
CA LEU A 601 -24.69 -6.67 30.48
C LEU A 601 -24.82 -6.86 31.99
N SER A 602 -25.89 -7.53 32.44
CA SER A 602 -26.08 -7.87 33.86
C SER A 602 -24.98 -8.81 34.35
N ASP A 603 -24.55 -9.77 33.52
CA ASP A 603 -23.44 -10.68 33.83
C ASP A 603 -22.13 -9.90 34.02
N PHE A 604 -21.83 -8.92 33.16
CA PHE A 604 -20.63 -8.08 33.30
C PHE A 604 -20.62 -7.27 34.61
N PHE A 605 -21.76 -6.68 35.00
CA PHE A 605 -21.88 -6.00 36.30
C PHE A 605 -21.72 -6.96 37.48
N HIS A 606 -22.21 -8.20 37.34
CA HIS A 606 -22.04 -9.24 38.36
C HIS A 606 -20.58 -9.68 38.51
N VAL A 607 -19.86 -9.88 37.41
CA VAL A 607 -18.43 -10.19 37.41
C VAL A 607 -17.65 -9.08 38.11
N LEU A 608 -17.90 -7.81 37.78
CA LEU A 608 -17.26 -6.67 38.48
C LEU A 608 -17.58 -6.65 39.97
N ASN A 609 -18.82 -6.97 40.36
CA ASN A 609 -19.19 -7.08 41.77
C ASN A 609 -18.47 -8.23 42.48
N ARG A 610 -18.16 -9.33 41.80
CA ARG A 610 -17.34 -10.40 42.36
C ARG A 610 -15.89 -9.98 42.48
N ASP A 611 -15.36 -9.32 41.46
CA ASP A 611 -13.98 -8.81 41.44
C ASP A 611 -13.72 -7.88 42.63
N ILE A 612 -14.60 -6.90 42.89
CA ILE A 612 -14.43 -6.00 44.04
C ILE A 612 -14.49 -6.73 45.39
N VAL A 613 -15.33 -7.76 45.55
CA VAL A 613 -15.35 -8.57 46.78
C VAL A 613 -14.02 -9.30 46.97
N THR A 614 -13.53 -9.97 45.93
CA THR A 614 -12.25 -10.68 45.98
C THR A 614 -11.07 -9.75 46.26
N LEU A 615 -11.11 -8.51 45.74
CA LEU A 615 -10.06 -7.53 45.99
C LEU A 615 -10.08 -6.99 47.41
N LEU A 616 -11.27 -6.83 47.99
CA LEU A 616 -11.43 -6.43 49.39
C LEU A 616 -11.04 -7.55 50.37
N ASP A 617 -11.25 -8.83 50.02
CA ASP A 617 -10.80 -9.98 50.81
C ASP A 617 -9.27 -10.08 50.92
N VAL A 618 -8.57 -9.74 49.83
CA VAL A 618 -7.10 -9.84 49.75
C VAL A 618 -6.41 -8.56 50.23
N LEU A 619 -7.14 -7.45 50.39
CA LEU A 619 -6.59 -6.17 50.82
C LEU A 619 -6.06 -6.26 52.26
N PRO A 620 -4.77 -5.96 52.52
CA PRO A 620 -4.20 -6.09 53.86
C PRO A 620 -4.57 -4.88 54.75
N ILE A 621 -5.83 -4.83 55.22
CA ILE A 621 -6.42 -3.71 56.00
C ILE A 621 -5.60 -3.40 57.26
N ASN A 622 -5.02 -4.42 57.92
CA ASN A 622 -4.21 -4.24 59.14
C ASN A 622 -2.83 -3.62 58.89
N SER A 623 -2.34 -3.66 57.65
CA SER A 623 -1.06 -3.05 57.27
C SER A 623 -1.19 -1.61 56.77
N LEU A 624 -2.42 -1.18 56.49
CA LEU A 624 -2.74 0.18 56.11
C LEU A 624 -3.09 0.94 57.40
N ASN A 625 -2.38 2.02 57.72
CA ASN A 625 -2.63 2.86 58.90
C ASN A 625 -3.93 3.66 58.76
N LEU A 626 -5.08 2.98 58.63
CA LEU A 626 -6.39 3.58 58.42
C LEU A 626 -7.01 4.07 59.73
N SER A 627 -7.75 5.19 59.69
CA SER A 627 -8.62 5.60 60.78
C SER A 627 -9.78 4.62 60.98
N ASP A 628 -10.33 4.56 62.20
CA ASP A 628 -11.45 3.68 62.53
C ASP A 628 -12.68 3.94 61.65
N ASP A 629 -12.95 5.22 61.32
CA ASP A 629 -14.05 5.63 60.42
C ASP A 629 -13.91 5.05 59.00
N ILE A 630 -12.70 5.05 58.43
CA ILE A 630 -12.44 4.56 57.07
C ILE A 630 -12.45 3.03 57.05
N ARG A 631 -11.92 2.40 58.10
CA ARG A 631 -11.99 0.95 58.27
C ARG A 631 -13.44 0.47 58.29
N GLU A 632 -14.31 1.14 59.05
CA GLU A 632 -15.74 0.81 59.09
C GLU A 632 -16.41 0.98 57.71
N GLN A 633 -16.08 2.03 56.96
CA GLN A 633 -16.62 2.24 55.60
C GLN A 633 -16.22 1.11 54.61
N ILE A 634 -14.99 0.61 54.70
CA ILE A 634 -14.52 -0.50 53.85
C ILE A 634 -15.18 -1.82 54.28
N GLU A 635 -15.30 -2.07 55.58
CA GLU A 635 -15.98 -3.26 56.11
C GLU A 635 -17.46 -3.28 55.72
N LEU A 636 -18.13 -2.11 55.76
CA LEU A 636 -19.50 -1.95 55.26
C LEU A 636 -19.59 -2.17 53.75
N LEU A 637 -18.65 -1.66 52.96
CA LEU A 637 -18.58 -1.88 51.51
C LEU A 637 -18.42 -3.37 51.18
N HIS A 638 -17.56 -4.08 51.93
CA HIS A 638 -17.35 -5.52 51.82
C HIS A 638 -18.62 -6.30 52.18
N GLN A 639 -19.26 -5.97 53.31
CA GLN A 639 -20.48 -6.65 53.75
C GLN A 639 -21.66 -6.40 52.80
N GLN A 640 -21.78 -5.20 52.23
CA GLN A 640 -22.81 -4.88 51.23
C GLN A 640 -22.54 -5.57 49.89
N SER A 641 -21.28 -5.65 49.47
CA SER A 641 -20.91 -6.28 48.20
C SER A 641 -21.03 -7.80 48.26
N SER A 642 -20.66 -8.41 49.39
CA SER A 642 -20.78 -9.87 49.61
C SER A 642 -22.23 -10.34 49.67
N LYS A 643 -23.15 -9.56 50.24
CA LYS A 643 -24.61 -9.84 50.22
C LYS A 643 -25.24 -9.73 48.82
N SER A 644 -24.58 -9.08 47.87
CA SER A 644 -25.06 -8.81 46.51
C SER A 644 -24.47 -9.78 45.46
N THR A 645 -24.26 -11.05 45.83
CA THR A 645 -23.61 -12.07 44.98
C THR A 645 -24.54 -12.74 43.97
N THR A 646 -25.84 -12.43 43.98
CA THR A 646 -26.79 -12.96 42.99
C THR A 646 -26.85 -12.05 41.77
N LEU A 647 -26.87 -12.63 40.56
CA LEU A 647 -27.13 -11.91 39.31
C LEU A 647 -28.43 -11.09 39.44
N PHE A 648 -28.35 -9.78 39.24
CA PHE A 648 -29.53 -8.92 39.21
C PHE A 648 -29.81 -8.48 37.78
N VAL A 649 -30.89 -9.01 37.21
CA VAL A 649 -31.48 -8.57 35.94
C VAL A 649 -32.76 -7.81 36.29
N ASP A 650 -32.94 -6.60 35.74
CA ASP A 650 -34.17 -5.84 35.97
C ASP A 650 -35.35 -6.54 35.26
N HIS A 651 -36.38 -6.89 36.04
CA HIS A 651 -37.54 -7.61 35.52
C HIS A 651 -38.32 -6.79 34.48
N ASN A 652 -38.35 -5.46 34.61
CA ASN A 652 -39.03 -4.60 33.63
C ASN A 652 -38.29 -4.57 32.28
N ASP A 653 -36.96 -4.53 32.33
CA ASP A 653 -36.11 -4.55 31.14
C ASP A 653 -36.27 -5.89 30.40
N GLU A 654 -36.36 -7.00 31.14
CA GLU A 654 -36.59 -8.33 30.55
C GLU A 654 -37.98 -8.49 29.95
N LEU A 655 -39.02 -7.91 30.58
CA LEU A 655 -40.37 -7.86 29.99
C LEU A 655 -40.41 -7.06 28.69
N LEU A 656 -39.68 -5.94 28.61
CA LEU A 656 -39.55 -5.14 27.39
C LEU A 656 -38.81 -5.91 26.29
N ARG A 657 -37.73 -6.63 26.64
CA ARG A 657 -36.98 -7.49 25.73
C ARG A 657 -37.88 -8.59 25.17
N HIS A 658 -38.56 -9.35 26.03
CA HIS A 658 -39.52 -10.37 25.59
C HIS A 658 -40.62 -9.80 24.69
N LYS A 659 -41.13 -8.60 25.00
CA LYS A 659 -42.12 -7.94 24.14
C LYS A 659 -41.54 -7.57 22.77
N PHE A 660 -40.29 -7.12 22.69
CA PHE A 660 -39.63 -6.85 21.41
C PHE A 660 -39.46 -8.12 20.55
N TYR A 661 -39.01 -9.23 21.15
CA TYR A 661 -38.95 -10.53 20.48
C TYR A 661 -40.33 -11.03 20.04
N SER A 662 -41.39 -10.73 20.81
CA SER A 662 -42.75 -11.10 20.43
C SER A 662 -43.22 -10.39 19.16
N PHE A 663 -42.81 -9.14 18.93
CA PHE A 663 -43.09 -8.45 17.66
C PHE A 663 -42.37 -9.12 16.49
N LEU A 664 -41.09 -9.50 16.66
CA LEU A 664 -40.35 -10.24 15.63
C LEU A 664 -41.04 -11.56 15.25
N HIS A 665 -41.50 -12.31 16.25
CA HIS A 665 -42.25 -13.54 16.02
C HIS A 665 -43.65 -13.29 15.40
N GLY A 666 -44.28 -12.15 15.68
CA GLY A 666 -45.51 -11.72 15.01
C GLY A 666 -45.31 -11.51 13.50
N PHE A 667 -44.27 -10.78 13.12
CA PHE A 667 -43.89 -10.58 11.71
C PHE A 667 -43.51 -11.89 11.02
N GLU A 668 -42.84 -12.81 11.72
CA GLU A 668 -42.52 -14.16 11.23
C GLU A 668 -43.78 -14.94 10.81
N LYS A 669 -44.87 -14.80 11.58
CA LYS A 669 -46.18 -15.41 11.31
C LYS A 669 -47.04 -14.63 10.31
N GLY A 670 -46.54 -13.50 9.78
CA GLY A 670 -47.30 -12.61 8.89
C GLY A 670 -48.39 -11.80 9.61
N GLN A 671 -48.33 -11.71 10.94
CA GLN A 671 -49.26 -10.92 11.74
C GLN A 671 -48.62 -9.56 12.05
N ILE A 672 -49.06 -8.51 11.36
CA ILE A 672 -48.56 -7.15 11.58
C ILE A 672 -49.11 -6.63 12.93
N PRO A 673 -48.24 -6.24 13.89
CA PRO A 673 -48.69 -5.74 15.19
C PRO A 673 -49.51 -4.44 15.07
N ASN A 674 -50.45 -4.24 16.01
CA ASN A 674 -51.30 -3.04 16.04
C ASN A 674 -50.46 -1.77 16.23
N SER A 675 -50.81 -0.69 15.50
CA SER A 675 -50.12 0.60 15.59
C SER A 675 -50.12 1.19 17.00
N GLY A 676 -51.20 1.02 17.77
CA GLY A 676 -51.30 1.46 19.16
C GLY A 676 -50.33 0.71 20.10
N GLU A 677 -50.10 -0.57 19.87
CA GLU A 677 -49.16 -1.37 20.68
C GLU A 677 -47.71 -1.02 20.39
N LEU A 678 -47.39 -0.78 19.11
CA LEU A 678 -46.07 -0.31 18.68
C LEU A 678 -45.79 1.10 19.23
N ARG A 679 -46.80 1.99 19.23
CA ARG A 679 -46.68 3.33 19.84
C ARG A 679 -46.44 3.27 21.34
N SER A 680 -47.18 2.43 22.06
CA SER A 680 -46.95 2.24 23.50
C SER A 680 -45.56 1.67 23.79
N PHE A 681 -45.03 0.79 22.92
CA PHE A 681 -43.69 0.24 23.12
C PHE A 681 -42.57 1.24 22.78
N PHE A 682 -42.52 1.76 21.55
CA PHE A 682 -41.43 2.63 21.09
C PHE A 682 -41.49 4.04 21.69
N VAL A 683 -42.66 4.66 21.72
CA VAL A 683 -42.81 6.07 22.13
C VAL A 683 -42.97 6.19 23.65
N GLU A 684 -43.89 5.43 24.26
CA GLU A 684 -44.20 5.60 25.69
C GLU A 684 -43.19 4.90 26.60
N LYS A 685 -42.72 3.69 26.25
CA LYS A 685 -41.84 2.89 27.12
C LYS A 685 -40.35 3.04 26.81
N LEU A 686 -39.96 3.11 25.53
CA LEU A 686 -38.57 3.29 25.13
C LEU A 686 -38.17 4.77 24.94
N GLU A 687 -39.15 5.69 24.96
CA GLU A 687 -38.93 7.12 24.73
C GLU A 687 -38.19 7.40 23.40
N ILE A 688 -38.53 6.65 22.34
CA ILE A 688 -38.08 6.89 20.96
C ILE A 688 -39.24 7.62 20.27
N SER A 689 -39.27 8.94 20.42
CA SER A 689 -40.40 9.78 20.00
C SER A 689 -40.18 10.53 18.71
N ASP A 690 -38.95 10.61 18.21
CA ASP A 690 -38.58 11.41 17.04
C ASP A 690 -37.95 10.56 15.92
N PRO A 691 -38.20 10.91 14.64
CA PRO A 691 -37.63 10.19 13.49
C PRO A 691 -36.11 10.13 13.50
N LYS A 692 -35.43 11.14 14.08
CA LYS A 692 -33.97 11.21 14.16
C LYS A 692 -33.41 10.17 15.14
N SER A 693 -33.94 10.11 16.36
CA SER A 693 -33.60 9.06 17.33
C SER A 693 -33.87 7.68 16.77
N CYS A 694 -34.98 7.48 16.05
CA CYS A 694 -35.26 6.19 15.42
C CYS A 694 -34.24 5.83 14.31
N ARG A 695 -33.79 6.81 13.53
CA ARG A 695 -32.71 6.63 12.53
C ARG A 695 -31.36 6.34 13.20
N ASP A 696 -31.03 7.03 14.29
CA ASP A 696 -29.78 6.82 15.02
C ASP A 696 -29.71 5.40 15.61
N GLU A 697 -30.86 4.89 16.10
CA GLU A 697 -31.01 3.51 16.55
C GLU A 697 -30.84 2.51 15.38
N ILE A 698 -31.42 2.79 14.20
CA ILE A 698 -31.25 1.95 13.00
C ILE A 698 -29.79 1.95 12.52
N GLU A 699 -29.15 3.12 12.40
CA GLU A 699 -27.75 3.25 11.96
C GLU A 699 -26.81 2.53 12.93
N PHE A 700 -27.06 2.62 14.23
CA PHE A 700 -26.30 1.89 15.25
C PHE A 700 -26.40 0.38 15.05
N LEU A 701 -27.63 -0.16 14.88
CA LEU A 701 -27.84 -1.59 14.68
C LEU A 701 -27.25 -2.09 13.35
N GLU A 702 -27.34 -1.31 12.27
CA GLU A 702 -26.71 -1.63 10.98
C GLU A 702 -25.18 -1.59 11.06
N GLU A 703 -24.60 -0.65 11.81
CA GLU A 703 -23.16 -0.61 12.10
C GLU A 703 -22.71 -1.84 12.90
N GLN A 704 -23.55 -2.36 13.80
CA GLN A 704 -23.25 -3.61 14.51
C GLN A 704 -23.29 -4.84 13.59
N ILE A 705 -24.14 -4.86 12.55
CA ILE A 705 -24.15 -5.93 11.55
C ILE A 705 -22.83 -5.96 10.78
N VAL A 706 -22.35 -4.79 10.31
CA VAL A 706 -21.11 -4.68 9.51
C VAL A 706 -19.87 -5.02 10.32
N ASN A 707 -19.87 -4.75 11.63
CA ASN A 707 -18.72 -5.01 12.50
C ASN A 707 -18.71 -6.42 13.13
N HIS A 708 -19.71 -7.27 12.89
CA HIS A 708 -19.81 -8.60 13.50
C HIS A 708 -19.01 -9.65 12.70
N ASP A 709 -17.72 -9.83 13.03
CA ASP A 709 -16.79 -10.73 12.31
C ASP A 709 -16.87 -12.22 12.74
N CYS A 710 -17.86 -12.66 13.53
CA CYS A 710 -17.98 -14.05 14.01
C CYS A 710 -19.43 -14.51 14.16
N ASP A 711 -19.71 -15.71 13.64
CA ASP A 711 -21.03 -16.40 13.66
C ASP A 711 -21.42 -17.00 15.03
N ASP A 712 -20.55 -16.91 16.05
CA ASP A 712 -20.69 -17.67 17.31
C ASP A 712 -21.29 -16.90 18.51
N LEU A 713 -21.68 -15.63 18.36
CA LEU A 713 -22.18 -14.77 19.46
C LEU A 713 -23.64 -14.32 19.26
N GLU A 714 -24.48 -14.48 20.29
CA GLU A 714 -25.85 -13.94 20.33
C GLU A 714 -25.84 -12.41 20.60
N PRO A 715 -26.68 -11.60 19.90
CA PRO A 715 -27.62 -11.96 18.84
C PRO A 715 -26.96 -12.07 17.45
N THR A 716 -27.41 -13.03 16.65
CA THR A 716 -26.95 -13.24 15.26
C THR A 716 -27.25 -12.06 14.35
N SER A 717 -26.43 -11.86 13.31
CA SER A 717 -26.60 -10.79 12.30
C SER A 717 -27.97 -10.82 11.61
N SER A 718 -28.54 -12.01 11.40
CA SER A 718 -29.90 -12.23 10.86
C SER A 718 -31.01 -11.72 11.79
N LEU A 719 -30.84 -11.91 13.10
CA LEU A 719 -31.79 -11.46 14.11
C LEU A 719 -31.77 -9.93 14.26
N ILE A 720 -30.57 -9.33 14.22
CA ILE A 720 -30.41 -7.87 14.20
C ILE A 720 -31.07 -7.28 12.94
N ASN A 721 -30.89 -7.92 11.77
CA ASN A 721 -31.58 -7.54 10.53
C ASN A 721 -33.12 -7.58 10.63
N GLY A 722 -33.67 -8.53 11.39
CA GLY A 722 -35.09 -8.60 11.71
C GLY A 722 -35.57 -7.38 12.52
N PHE A 723 -34.84 -7.04 13.58
CA PHE A 723 -35.16 -5.87 14.41
C PHE A 723 -34.98 -4.55 13.68
N VAL A 724 -33.96 -4.41 12.84
CA VAL A 724 -33.78 -3.23 11.97
C VAL A 724 -35.00 -3.04 11.07
N ALA A 725 -35.51 -4.12 10.46
CA ALA A 725 -36.69 -4.04 9.60
C ALA A 725 -37.95 -3.60 10.36
N ILE A 726 -38.15 -4.08 11.60
CA ILE A 726 -39.29 -3.71 12.45
C ILE A 726 -39.18 -2.26 12.91
N THR A 727 -38.00 -1.81 13.34
CA THR A 727 -37.76 -0.43 13.76
C THR A 727 -37.98 0.53 12.59
N ARG A 728 -37.53 0.17 11.39
CA ARG A 728 -37.76 0.92 10.15
C ARG A 728 -39.25 0.98 9.79
N TYR A 729 -39.99 -0.13 9.93
CA TYR A 729 -41.45 -0.15 9.78
C TYR A 729 -42.14 0.81 10.76
N CYS A 730 -41.76 0.75 12.04
CA CYS A 730 -42.34 1.59 13.09
C CYS A 730 -42.05 3.08 12.86
N MET A 731 -40.86 3.42 12.36
CA MET A 731 -40.49 4.79 12.00
C MET A 731 -41.49 5.39 11.02
N PHE A 732 -41.73 4.72 9.88
CA PHE A 732 -42.63 5.23 8.85
C PHE A 732 -44.11 5.15 9.23
N LEU A 733 -44.51 4.14 10.03
CA LEU A 733 -45.89 3.99 10.47
C LEU A 733 -46.29 5.03 11.53
N LEU A 734 -45.42 5.30 12.52
CA LEU A 734 -45.78 6.06 13.72
C LEU A 734 -45.29 7.50 13.73
N LEU A 735 -44.10 7.75 13.16
CA LEU A 735 -43.38 9.02 13.31
C LEU A 735 -43.40 9.88 12.03
N GLY A 736 -43.88 9.33 10.92
CA GLY A 736 -44.07 10.06 9.66
C GLY A 736 -42.78 10.40 8.90
N PHE A 737 -42.90 11.28 7.90
CA PHE A 737 -41.85 11.62 6.93
C PHE A 737 -41.24 13.03 7.14
N GLU A 738 -41.59 13.73 8.23
CA GLU A 738 -41.21 15.13 8.44
C GLU A 738 -40.04 15.35 9.44
N ASP A 739 -39.33 16.45 9.16
CA ASP A 739 -38.21 17.14 9.85
C ASP A 739 -36.76 16.62 9.71
N ASP A 740 -35.90 17.56 9.25
CA ASP A 740 -34.44 17.52 8.98
C ASP A 740 -33.91 16.93 7.66
N GLY A 741 -34.74 16.84 6.62
CA GLY A 741 -34.32 16.35 5.30
C GLY A 741 -33.08 17.06 4.71
N MET A 742 -32.97 18.39 4.83
CA MET A 742 -31.95 19.15 4.09
C MET A 742 -30.53 19.11 4.70
N GLU A 743 -30.42 19.11 6.04
CA GLU A 743 -29.12 19.04 6.73
C GLU A 743 -28.50 17.64 6.61
N TRP A 744 -29.34 16.61 6.73
CA TRP A 744 -28.93 15.22 6.61
C TRP A 744 -28.61 14.81 5.15
N ILE A 745 -29.30 15.37 4.14
CA ILE A 745 -28.93 15.19 2.72
C ILE A 745 -27.49 15.67 2.46
N ILE A 746 -27.07 16.79 3.09
CA ILE A 746 -25.72 17.35 2.93
C ILE A 746 -24.68 16.52 3.69
N GLU A 747 -24.95 16.08 4.91
CA GLU A 747 -24.04 15.23 5.68
C GLU A 747 -23.84 13.85 5.07
N ASN A 748 -24.91 13.23 4.54
CA ASN A 748 -24.81 11.94 3.90
C ASN A 748 -24.22 12.03 2.49
N SER A 749 -24.31 13.14 1.76
CA SER A 749 -23.51 13.33 0.53
C SER A 749 -22.00 13.32 0.82
N LYS A 750 -21.58 13.77 2.01
CA LYS A 750 -20.18 13.72 2.50
C LYS A 750 -19.80 12.33 3.07
N LYS A 751 -20.70 11.65 3.77
CA LYS A 751 -20.52 10.27 4.29
C LYS A 751 -20.54 9.23 3.14
N GLN A 752 -21.41 9.41 2.16
CA GLN A 752 -21.50 8.61 0.94
C GLN A 752 -20.29 8.88 0.03
N ARG A 753 -19.68 10.08 0.02
CA ARG A 753 -18.33 10.30 -0.57
C ARG A 753 -17.22 9.55 0.17
N LYS A 754 -17.28 9.43 1.51
CA LYS A 754 -16.34 8.59 2.28
C LYS A 754 -16.56 7.09 2.04
N CYS A 755 -17.80 6.65 1.88
CA CYS A 755 -18.14 5.28 1.51
C CYS A 755 -17.86 4.99 0.03
N LEU A 756 -17.95 5.97 -0.87
CA LEU A 756 -17.54 5.86 -2.28
C LEU A 756 -16.04 5.74 -2.42
N ILE A 757 -15.24 6.36 -1.53
CA ILE A 757 -13.80 6.12 -1.46
C ILE A 757 -13.52 4.69 -0.95
N ALA A 758 -14.34 4.17 -0.02
CA ALA A 758 -14.28 2.77 0.40
C ALA A 758 -14.76 1.80 -0.70
N GLU A 759 -15.78 2.16 -1.48
CA GLU A 759 -16.28 1.39 -2.64
C GLU A 759 -15.33 1.47 -3.83
N GLU A 760 -14.64 2.58 -4.11
CA GLU A 760 -13.56 2.62 -5.10
C GLU A 760 -12.39 1.74 -4.67
N ILE A 761 -12.12 1.63 -3.36
CA ILE A 761 -11.12 0.70 -2.84
C ILE A 761 -11.66 -0.75 -2.92
N VAL A 762 -12.93 -1.03 -2.65
CA VAL A 762 -13.49 -2.40 -2.71
C VAL A 762 -13.71 -2.88 -4.16
N ASP A 763 -14.18 -2.04 -5.09
CA ASP A 763 -14.27 -2.37 -6.53
C ASP A 763 -12.89 -2.44 -7.20
N THR A 764 -11.89 -1.72 -6.68
CA THR A 764 -10.49 -1.86 -7.14
C THR A 764 -9.81 -3.11 -6.55
N PHE A 765 -10.27 -3.62 -5.40
CA PHE A 765 -9.70 -4.81 -4.75
C PHE A 765 -10.49 -6.12 -4.92
N MET A 766 -11.74 -6.12 -5.40
CA MET A 766 -12.49 -7.34 -5.72
C MET A 766 -12.53 -7.59 -7.24
N THR A 767 -11.38 -7.90 -7.80
CA THR A 767 -11.34 -8.46 -9.15
C THR A 767 -11.86 -9.89 -9.15
N LEU A 768 -13.05 -10.10 -9.71
CA LEU A 768 -13.62 -11.43 -10.00
C LEU A 768 -12.52 -12.31 -10.61
N PRO A 769 -12.09 -13.41 -9.96
CA PRO A 769 -11.03 -14.26 -10.47
C PRO A 769 -11.36 -14.72 -11.88
N LYS A 770 -10.43 -14.49 -12.83
CA LYS A 770 -10.67 -14.74 -14.26
C LYS A 770 -11.07 -16.19 -14.57
N ASP A 771 -10.74 -17.10 -13.67
CA ASP A 771 -11.03 -18.52 -13.77
C ASP A 771 -12.51 -18.85 -13.47
N PHE A 772 -13.25 -17.93 -12.85
CA PHE A 772 -14.67 -18.07 -12.51
C PHE A 772 -15.61 -17.50 -13.59
N VAL A 773 -15.05 -16.86 -14.62
CA VAL A 773 -15.80 -16.13 -15.66
C VAL A 773 -15.86 -16.92 -16.95
N CYS A 774 -17.06 -17.09 -17.52
CA CYS A 774 -17.21 -17.70 -18.83
C CYS A 774 -16.65 -16.79 -19.92
N SER A 775 -15.76 -17.31 -20.77
CA SER A 775 -15.21 -16.53 -21.90
C SER A 775 -16.19 -16.28 -23.06
N ILE A 776 -17.41 -16.86 -23.02
CA ILE A 776 -18.48 -16.61 -24.00
C ILE A 776 -19.42 -15.52 -23.47
N SER A 777 -20.00 -15.69 -22.27
CA SER A 777 -20.93 -14.72 -21.69
C SER A 777 -20.25 -13.55 -20.97
N LEU A 778 -18.96 -13.67 -20.67
CA LEU A 778 -18.17 -12.71 -19.86
C LEU A 778 -18.75 -12.48 -18.46
N SER A 779 -19.58 -13.40 -17.97
CA SER A 779 -20.21 -13.40 -16.64
C SER A 779 -19.71 -14.58 -15.79
N LEU A 780 -19.97 -14.51 -14.47
CA LEU A 780 -19.70 -15.62 -13.55
C LEU A 780 -20.40 -16.90 -14.04
N MET A 781 -19.66 -18.02 -14.09
CA MET A 781 -20.23 -19.31 -14.50
C MET A 781 -21.20 -19.81 -13.43
N LYS A 782 -22.46 -20.06 -13.80
CA LYS A 782 -23.48 -20.63 -12.90
C LYS A 782 -23.40 -22.16 -12.89
N ASP A 783 -23.19 -22.76 -14.06
CA ASP A 783 -22.97 -24.20 -14.21
C ASP A 783 -21.72 -24.46 -15.09
N PRO A 784 -20.52 -24.46 -14.47
CA PRO A 784 -19.27 -24.60 -15.21
C PRO A 784 -19.12 -26.03 -15.78
N VAL A 785 -18.90 -26.13 -17.09
CA VAL A 785 -18.69 -27.38 -17.83
C VAL A 785 -17.41 -27.34 -18.65
N ILE A 786 -16.69 -28.45 -18.70
CA ILE A 786 -15.45 -28.65 -19.44
C ILE A 786 -15.76 -29.25 -20.80
N VAL A 787 -15.20 -28.67 -21.85
CA VAL A 787 -15.19 -29.23 -23.21
C VAL A 787 -13.91 -30.03 -23.47
N SER A 788 -13.89 -30.87 -24.52
CA SER A 788 -12.76 -31.76 -24.88
C SER A 788 -11.38 -31.07 -24.96
N THR A 789 -11.33 -29.76 -25.20
CA THR A 789 -10.08 -28.96 -25.19
C THR A 789 -9.57 -28.61 -23.79
N GLY A 790 -10.21 -29.11 -22.72
CA GLY A 790 -9.85 -28.85 -21.33
C GLY A 790 -10.19 -27.44 -20.82
N GLN A 791 -11.02 -26.68 -21.54
CA GLN A 791 -11.45 -25.34 -21.13
C GLN A 791 -12.85 -25.39 -20.52
N THR A 792 -13.10 -24.55 -19.51
CA THR A 792 -14.38 -24.50 -18.80
C THR A 792 -15.22 -23.31 -19.27
N TYR A 793 -16.50 -23.54 -19.50
CA TYR A 793 -17.50 -22.56 -19.91
C TYR A 793 -18.78 -22.72 -19.11
N ASP A 794 -19.67 -21.74 -19.13
CA ASP A 794 -21.02 -21.93 -18.60
C ASP A 794 -21.83 -22.82 -19.56
N ARG A 795 -22.56 -23.80 -19.04
CA ARG A 795 -23.30 -24.79 -19.85
C ARG A 795 -24.21 -24.13 -20.88
N SER A 796 -24.99 -23.13 -20.46
CA SER A 796 -25.95 -22.45 -21.32
C SER A 796 -25.25 -21.77 -22.52
N SER A 797 -24.07 -21.21 -22.28
CA SER A 797 -23.33 -20.43 -23.28
C SER A 797 -22.62 -21.30 -24.28
N ILE A 798 -22.04 -22.44 -23.86
CA ILE A 798 -21.32 -23.34 -24.77
C ILE A 798 -22.25 -24.24 -25.58
N VAL A 799 -23.40 -24.64 -25.02
CA VAL A 799 -24.43 -25.38 -25.75
C VAL A 799 -25.00 -24.52 -26.87
N ARG A 800 -25.37 -23.27 -26.56
CA ARG A 800 -25.84 -22.30 -27.56
C ARG A 800 -24.82 -22.05 -28.67
N TRP A 801 -23.54 -21.94 -28.33
CA TRP A 801 -22.45 -21.79 -29.30
C TRP A 801 -22.39 -22.96 -30.31
N PHE A 802 -22.65 -24.20 -29.88
CA PHE A 802 -22.71 -25.35 -30.78
C PHE A 802 -24.01 -25.38 -31.61
N GLU A 803 -25.14 -25.00 -31.02
CA GLU A 803 -26.42 -24.89 -31.72
C GLU A 803 -26.40 -23.83 -32.82
N GLU A 804 -25.62 -22.75 -32.65
CA GLU A 804 -25.37 -21.71 -33.66
C GLU A 804 -24.45 -22.19 -34.82
N GLY A 805 -24.04 -23.46 -34.83
CA GLY A 805 -23.30 -24.10 -35.92
C GLY A 805 -21.77 -24.00 -35.83
N HIS A 806 -21.22 -23.52 -34.71
CA HIS A 806 -19.78 -23.36 -34.54
C HIS A 806 -19.11 -24.66 -34.04
N SER A 807 -18.30 -25.32 -34.89
CA SER A 807 -17.59 -26.57 -34.56
C SER A 807 -16.20 -26.38 -33.94
N THR A 808 -15.94 -25.21 -33.35
CA THR A 808 -14.65 -24.80 -32.80
C THR A 808 -14.75 -24.32 -31.37
N CYS A 809 -13.75 -24.65 -30.54
CA CYS A 809 -13.65 -24.13 -29.19
C CYS A 809 -13.42 -22.60 -29.19
N PRO A 810 -14.25 -21.79 -28.49
CA PRO A 810 -14.15 -20.32 -28.49
C PRO A 810 -12.82 -19.74 -28.02
N LYS A 811 -12.12 -20.43 -27.11
CA LYS A 811 -10.90 -19.91 -26.44
C LYS A 811 -9.61 -20.44 -27.08
N THR A 812 -9.65 -21.62 -27.70
CA THR A 812 -8.47 -22.25 -28.33
C THR A 812 -8.54 -22.26 -29.86
N GLY A 813 -9.72 -22.08 -30.48
CA GLY A 813 -9.91 -22.09 -31.93
C GLY A 813 -9.74 -23.47 -32.58
N GLN A 814 -9.58 -24.54 -31.79
CA GLN A 814 -9.41 -25.90 -32.29
C GLN A 814 -10.74 -26.43 -32.87
N LYS A 815 -10.68 -27.01 -34.08
CA LYS A 815 -11.80 -27.70 -34.75
C LYS A 815 -11.90 -29.13 -34.20
N HIS A 816 -13.11 -29.53 -33.81
CA HIS A 816 -13.52 -30.76 -33.12
C HIS A 816 -13.64 -30.66 -31.59
N VAL A 817 -14.82 -30.20 -31.18
CA VAL A 817 -15.42 -30.52 -29.88
C VAL A 817 -16.75 -31.21 -30.19
N ASP A 818 -16.86 -32.51 -29.95
CA ASP A 818 -18.14 -33.20 -30.08
C ASP A 818 -19.09 -32.73 -28.98
N SER A 819 -20.31 -32.31 -29.33
CA SER A 819 -21.33 -31.82 -28.39
C SER A 819 -21.71 -32.86 -27.32
N SER A 820 -21.37 -34.14 -27.55
CA SER A 820 -21.56 -35.26 -26.61
C SER A 820 -20.52 -35.30 -25.47
N CYS A 821 -19.44 -34.53 -25.55
CA CYS A 821 -18.31 -34.61 -24.62
C CYS A 821 -18.20 -33.36 -23.71
N ILE A 822 -19.32 -32.94 -23.12
CA ILE A 822 -19.39 -31.85 -22.14
C ILE A 822 -19.48 -32.43 -20.73
N VAL A 823 -18.45 -32.21 -19.91
CA VAL A 823 -18.35 -32.79 -18.56
C VAL A 823 -18.52 -31.69 -17.50
N PRO A 824 -19.40 -31.83 -16.49
CA PRO A 824 -19.56 -30.82 -15.44
C PRO A 824 -18.29 -30.66 -14.58
N ASN A 825 -17.88 -29.42 -14.33
CA ASN A 825 -16.73 -29.07 -13.48
C ASN A 825 -17.20 -28.80 -12.04
N LEU A 826 -17.49 -29.86 -11.29
CA LEU A 826 -18.00 -29.75 -9.92
C LEU A 826 -17.00 -29.08 -8.95
N ALA A 827 -15.70 -29.23 -9.17
CA ALA A 827 -14.67 -28.59 -8.35
C ALA A 827 -14.67 -27.07 -8.51
N LEU A 828 -14.74 -26.58 -9.75
CA LEU A 828 -14.85 -25.14 -10.02
C LEU A 828 -16.20 -24.59 -9.53
N ARG A 829 -17.28 -25.35 -9.72
CA ARG A 829 -18.60 -25.00 -9.19
C ARG A 829 -18.55 -24.79 -7.68
N ASN A 830 -17.96 -25.73 -6.93
CA ASN A 830 -17.82 -25.62 -5.48
C ASN A 830 -16.92 -24.45 -5.04
N LEU A 831 -15.85 -24.15 -5.79
CA LEU A 831 -14.99 -22.99 -5.53
C LEU A 831 -15.72 -21.67 -5.78
N ILE A 832 -16.48 -21.58 -6.87
CA ILE A 832 -17.35 -20.44 -7.16
C ILE A 832 -18.40 -20.30 -6.06
N THR A 833 -19.06 -21.38 -5.64
CA THR A 833 -20.04 -21.36 -4.56
C THR A 833 -19.44 -20.93 -3.22
N ARG A 834 -18.24 -21.39 -2.86
CA ARG A 834 -17.54 -20.95 -1.62
C ARG A 834 -17.10 -19.50 -1.69
N TRP A 835 -16.64 -19.05 -2.86
CA TRP A 835 -16.27 -17.66 -3.09
C TRP A 835 -17.49 -16.74 -3.06
N CYS A 836 -18.62 -17.16 -3.62
CA CYS A 836 -19.91 -16.47 -3.52
C CYS A 836 -20.47 -16.46 -2.09
N ALA A 837 -20.31 -17.54 -1.33
CA ALA A 837 -20.70 -17.63 0.08
C ALA A 837 -19.88 -16.68 0.97
N ALA A 838 -18.58 -16.53 0.70
CA ALA A 838 -17.71 -15.56 1.36
C ALA A 838 -17.96 -14.09 0.95
N MET A 839 -18.82 -13.85 -0.05
CA MET A 839 -19.15 -12.53 -0.59
C MET A 839 -20.66 -12.21 -0.54
N GLU A 840 -21.43 -12.91 0.30
CA GLU A 840 -22.88 -12.72 0.54
C GLU A 840 -23.78 -12.75 -0.73
N PHE A 841 -23.56 -13.72 -1.61
CA PHE A 841 -24.59 -14.11 -2.60
C PHE A 841 -25.25 -15.44 -2.19
N GLU A 842 -26.32 -15.37 -1.39
CA GLU A 842 -27.12 -16.54 -0.97
C GLU A 842 -27.93 -17.15 -2.13
N ASP A 843 -27.49 -18.31 -2.61
CA ASP A 843 -28.36 -19.36 -3.18
C ASP A 843 -27.73 -20.74 -2.84
N SER A 844 -28.00 -21.27 -1.65
CA SER A 844 -27.66 -22.64 -1.23
C SER A 844 -28.78 -23.23 -0.36
N PRO A 845 -29.19 -24.50 -0.56
CA PRO A 845 -30.40 -25.06 0.06
C PRO A 845 -30.18 -25.71 1.45
N ASN A 846 -29.01 -25.55 2.06
CA ASN A 846 -28.67 -26.18 3.35
C ASN A 846 -28.40 -25.13 4.44
N GLU A 847 -29.45 -24.55 5.00
CA GLU A 847 -29.38 -23.71 6.20
C GLU A 847 -30.29 -24.24 7.31
N SER A 848 -29.92 -23.92 8.55
CA SER A 848 -30.68 -24.31 9.74
C SER A 848 -32.07 -23.65 9.73
N PRO A 849 -33.14 -24.38 10.11
CA PRO A 849 -34.51 -23.87 10.00
C PRO A 849 -34.79 -22.60 10.83
N ALA A 850 -33.99 -22.31 11.86
CA ALA A 850 -34.09 -21.09 12.67
C ALA A 850 -33.56 -19.84 11.94
N LEU A 851 -32.51 -19.97 11.12
CA LEU A 851 -31.94 -18.87 10.34
C LEU A 851 -32.90 -18.47 9.20
N VAL A 852 -33.48 -19.46 8.52
CA VAL A 852 -34.49 -19.29 7.46
C VAL A 852 -35.76 -18.60 8.00
N LEU A 853 -36.15 -18.90 9.24
CA LEU A 853 -37.29 -18.28 9.93
C LEU A 853 -37.05 -16.79 10.26
N GLN A 854 -35.85 -16.44 10.72
CA GLN A 854 -35.49 -15.05 11.09
C GLN A 854 -35.39 -14.13 9.86
N THR A 855 -34.89 -14.65 8.74
CA THR A 855 -34.90 -13.96 7.44
C THR A 855 -36.31 -13.69 6.95
N ARG A 856 -37.28 -14.56 7.25
CA ARG A 856 -38.70 -14.37 6.89
C ARG A 856 -39.34 -13.18 7.63
N ALA A 857 -39.07 -13.01 8.92
CA ALA A 857 -39.59 -11.89 9.70
C ALA A 857 -39.08 -10.53 9.17
N SER A 858 -37.78 -10.47 8.84
CA SER A 858 -37.17 -9.28 8.21
C SER A 858 -37.83 -8.95 6.87
N MET A 859 -38.11 -9.97 6.05
CA MET A 859 -38.73 -9.81 4.74
C MET A 859 -40.19 -9.34 4.84
N GLU A 860 -40.99 -9.89 5.75
CA GLU A 860 -42.40 -9.48 5.90
C GLU A 860 -42.51 -8.06 6.50
N ALA A 861 -41.63 -7.68 7.44
CA ALA A 861 -41.53 -6.31 7.94
C ALA A 861 -41.08 -5.33 6.84
N THR A 862 -40.14 -5.73 5.98
CA THR A 862 -39.72 -4.95 4.82
C THR A 862 -40.87 -4.77 3.84
N LYS A 863 -41.64 -5.82 3.56
CA LYS A 863 -42.83 -5.75 2.69
C LYS A 863 -43.89 -4.78 3.23
N ALA A 864 -44.19 -4.84 4.53
CA ALA A 864 -45.11 -3.89 5.17
C ALA A 864 -44.60 -2.44 5.09
N THR A 865 -43.27 -2.24 5.22
CA THR A 865 -42.63 -0.93 5.04
C THR A 865 -42.76 -0.43 3.60
N VAL A 866 -42.48 -1.29 2.61
CA VAL A 866 -42.59 -0.96 1.18
C VAL A 866 -44.00 -0.55 0.81
N SER A 867 -45.04 -1.19 1.37
CA SER A 867 -46.43 -0.77 1.15
C SER A 867 -46.69 0.68 1.61
N ILE A 868 -46.15 1.08 2.76
CA ILE A 868 -46.26 2.47 3.26
C ILE A 868 -45.48 3.44 2.35
N LEU A 869 -44.28 3.05 1.91
CA LEU A 869 -43.46 3.88 1.02
C LEU A 869 -44.15 4.08 -0.35
N ILE A 870 -44.76 3.04 -0.91
CA ILE A 870 -45.50 3.10 -2.18
C ILE A 870 -46.72 4.01 -2.07
N GLN A 871 -47.47 3.94 -0.97
CA GLN A 871 -48.61 4.84 -0.74
C GLN A 871 -48.17 6.32 -0.74
N ASN A 872 -47.01 6.61 -0.15
CA ASN A 872 -46.45 7.96 -0.12
C ASN A 872 -45.82 8.38 -1.46
N LEU A 873 -45.25 7.45 -2.24
CA LEU A 873 -44.86 7.73 -3.63
C LEU A 873 -46.07 8.11 -4.51
N ALA A 874 -47.23 7.48 -4.27
CA ALA A 874 -48.42 7.66 -5.08
C ALA A 874 -49.12 9.01 -4.86
N GLY A 875 -49.16 9.50 -3.60
CA GLY A 875 -49.96 10.67 -3.21
C GLY A 875 -49.45 11.48 -2.02
N GLY A 876 -48.22 11.26 -1.55
CA GLY A 876 -47.59 12.05 -0.48
C GLY A 876 -47.14 13.43 -0.95
N SER A 877 -46.74 14.28 0.01
CA SER A 877 -46.10 15.58 -0.27
C SER A 877 -44.79 15.41 -1.06
N GLU A 878 -44.31 16.47 -1.71
CA GLU A 878 -43.06 16.43 -2.47
C GLU A 878 -41.87 15.93 -1.61
N LEU A 879 -41.81 16.33 -0.34
CA LEU A 879 -40.82 15.84 0.63
C LEU A 879 -41.00 14.34 0.93
N ALA A 880 -42.24 13.89 1.14
CA ALA A 880 -42.54 12.48 1.38
C ALA A 880 -42.19 11.61 0.16
N GLN A 881 -42.37 12.11 -1.06
CA GLN A 881 -41.94 11.44 -2.29
C GLN A 881 -40.40 11.34 -2.39
N ILE A 882 -39.66 12.39 -2.01
CA ILE A 882 -38.19 12.36 -1.93
C ILE A 882 -37.74 11.24 -0.99
N VAL A 883 -38.26 11.25 0.24
CA VAL A 883 -37.86 10.29 1.28
C VAL A 883 -38.25 8.88 0.85
N ALA A 884 -39.47 8.67 0.35
CA ALA A 884 -39.92 7.36 -0.12
C ALA A 884 -39.08 6.82 -1.28
N ALA A 885 -38.75 7.66 -2.28
CA ALA A 885 -37.90 7.25 -3.40
C ALA A 885 -36.47 6.92 -2.95
N ARG A 886 -35.93 7.68 -2.01
CA ARG A 886 -34.60 7.45 -1.42
C ARG A 886 -34.53 6.15 -0.63
N GLU A 887 -35.56 5.84 0.17
CA GLU A 887 -35.61 4.63 0.97
C GLU A 887 -35.81 3.39 0.10
N ILE A 888 -36.64 3.47 -0.94
CA ILE A 888 -36.75 2.39 -1.94
C ILE A 888 -35.41 2.17 -2.66
N ARG A 889 -34.69 3.24 -3.01
CA ARG A 889 -33.32 3.14 -3.56
C ARG A 889 -32.38 2.37 -2.63
N LEU A 890 -32.41 2.66 -1.33
CA LEU A 890 -31.56 2.00 -0.32
C LEU A 890 -31.96 0.53 -0.11
N LEU A 891 -33.25 0.24 0.03
CA LEU A 891 -33.76 -1.11 0.18
C LEU A 891 -33.42 -1.99 -1.05
N ALA A 892 -33.52 -1.42 -2.25
CA ALA A 892 -33.19 -2.12 -3.49
C ALA A 892 -31.68 -2.37 -3.70
N LYS A 893 -30.79 -1.67 -2.98
CA LYS A 893 -29.32 -1.85 -3.09
C LYS A 893 -28.83 -3.11 -2.37
N THR A 894 -29.49 -3.52 -1.29
CA THR A 894 -28.90 -4.42 -0.28
C THR A 894 -29.09 -5.91 -0.55
N VAL A 895 -30.25 -6.36 -1.03
CA VAL A 895 -30.55 -7.80 -1.20
C VAL A 895 -31.41 -8.03 -2.45
N ARG A 896 -31.01 -8.95 -3.35
CA ARG A 896 -31.74 -9.29 -4.60
C ARG A 896 -33.22 -9.64 -4.34
N LYS A 897 -33.49 -10.44 -3.29
CA LYS A 897 -34.86 -10.82 -2.88
C LYS A 897 -35.74 -9.61 -2.49
N ARG A 898 -35.17 -8.55 -1.90
CA ARG A 898 -35.90 -7.30 -1.59
C ARG A 898 -36.26 -6.53 -2.86
N GLY A 899 -35.38 -6.56 -3.86
CA GLY A 899 -35.63 -5.97 -5.18
C GLY A 899 -36.86 -6.58 -5.86
N VAL A 900 -37.00 -7.91 -5.84
CA VAL A 900 -38.18 -8.63 -6.38
C VAL A 900 -39.45 -8.23 -5.63
N LEU A 901 -39.42 -8.23 -4.28
CA LEU A 901 -40.57 -7.80 -3.46
C LEU A 901 -41.04 -6.37 -3.78
N ILE A 902 -40.11 -5.44 -3.99
CA ILE A 902 -40.44 -4.04 -4.32
C ILE A 902 -41.09 -3.93 -5.70
N GLY A 903 -40.62 -4.72 -6.66
CA GLY A 903 -41.22 -4.82 -7.99
C GLY A 903 -42.64 -5.37 -7.95
N GLU A 904 -42.84 -6.52 -7.29
CA GLU A 904 -44.14 -7.16 -7.10
C GLU A 904 -45.14 -6.29 -6.32
N ALA A 905 -44.65 -5.48 -5.38
CA ALA A 905 -45.48 -4.55 -4.61
C ALA A 905 -46.00 -3.35 -5.44
N GLY A 906 -45.58 -3.20 -6.69
CA GLY A 906 -46.06 -2.16 -7.60
C GLY A 906 -45.32 -0.83 -7.50
N ALA A 907 -44.05 -0.81 -7.10
CA ALA A 907 -43.28 0.44 -7.01
C ALA A 907 -42.95 1.08 -8.38
N ILE A 908 -42.82 0.27 -9.44
CA ILE A 908 -42.33 0.69 -10.77
C ILE A 908 -43.20 1.78 -11.42
N PRO A 909 -44.55 1.67 -11.48
CA PRO A 909 -45.41 2.73 -12.04
C PRO A 909 -45.30 4.06 -11.31
N HIS A 910 -45.11 4.03 -9.99
CA HIS A 910 -44.97 5.24 -9.19
C HIS A 910 -43.60 5.91 -9.38
N LEU A 911 -42.52 5.11 -9.44
CA LEU A 911 -41.19 5.61 -9.77
C LEU A 911 -41.13 6.20 -11.19
N HIS A 912 -41.80 5.56 -12.16
CA HIS A 912 -41.94 6.06 -13.53
C HIS A 912 -42.56 7.45 -13.57
N ARG A 913 -43.65 7.68 -12.82
CA ARG A 913 -44.28 9.02 -12.71
C ARG A 913 -43.29 10.07 -12.20
N LEU A 914 -42.46 9.71 -11.22
CA LEU A 914 -41.48 10.60 -10.61
C LEU A 914 -40.26 10.88 -11.51
N LEU A 915 -39.98 10.07 -12.53
CA LEU A 915 -38.98 10.41 -13.56
C LEU A 915 -39.33 11.70 -14.31
N LYS A 916 -40.61 12.03 -14.42
CA LYS A 916 -41.12 13.25 -15.06
C LYS A 916 -41.18 14.46 -14.10
N SER A 917 -40.74 14.29 -12.85
CA SER A 917 -40.74 15.37 -11.85
C SER A 917 -39.79 16.50 -12.24
N LYS A 918 -40.17 17.73 -11.88
CA LYS A 918 -39.31 18.93 -12.03
C LYS A 918 -38.32 19.08 -10.89
N ASN A 919 -38.41 18.25 -9.84
CA ASN A 919 -37.48 18.26 -8.73
C ASN A 919 -36.29 17.33 -9.02
N ALA A 920 -35.10 17.91 -9.08
CA ALA A 920 -33.85 17.22 -9.39
C ALA A 920 -33.55 16.06 -8.42
N VAL A 921 -33.83 16.25 -7.12
CA VAL A 921 -33.54 15.25 -6.08
C VAL A 921 -34.48 14.05 -6.20
N VAL A 922 -35.78 14.30 -6.41
CA VAL A 922 -36.78 13.25 -6.62
C VAL A 922 -36.46 12.45 -7.88
N GLN A 923 -36.17 13.14 -8.99
CA GLN A 923 -35.89 12.51 -10.28
C GLN A 923 -34.65 11.61 -10.18
N GLU A 924 -33.58 12.10 -9.52
CA GLU A 924 -32.35 11.34 -9.32
C GLU A 924 -32.57 10.10 -8.44
N HIS A 925 -33.25 10.23 -7.30
CA HIS A 925 -33.55 9.07 -6.45
C HIS A 925 -34.44 8.06 -7.15
N SER A 926 -35.42 8.52 -7.93
CA SER A 926 -36.35 7.66 -8.67
C SER A 926 -35.65 6.86 -9.76
N VAL A 927 -34.79 7.50 -10.55
CA VAL A 927 -34.04 6.79 -11.61
C VAL A 927 -33.00 5.85 -11.02
N THR A 928 -32.39 6.20 -9.89
CA THR A 928 -31.42 5.32 -9.22
C THR A 928 -32.12 4.12 -8.57
N ALA A 929 -33.30 4.29 -7.98
CA ALA A 929 -34.13 3.19 -7.52
C ALA A 929 -34.50 2.26 -8.68
N MET A 930 -34.90 2.83 -9.83
CA MET A 930 -35.21 2.07 -11.04
C MET A 930 -34.00 1.30 -11.58
N HIS A 931 -32.81 1.89 -11.54
CA HIS A 931 -31.56 1.18 -11.86
C HIS A 931 -31.35 -0.03 -10.94
N ASN A 932 -31.39 0.17 -9.62
CA ASN A 932 -31.18 -0.92 -8.66
C ASN A 932 -32.22 -2.05 -8.83
N LEU A 933 -33.48 -1.70 -9.14
CA LEU A 933 -34.51 -2.69 -9.46
C LEU A 933 -34.22 -3.44 -10.77
N SER A 934 -33.70 -2.77 -11.80
CA SER A 934 -33.39 -3.36 -13.11
C SER A 934 -32.23 -4.38 -13.09
N VAL A 935 -31.41 -4.37 -12.02
CA VAL A 935 -30.36 -5.38 -11.82
C VAL A 935 -30.96 -6.77 -11.65
N CYS A 936 -32.13 -6.88 -10.99
CA CYS A 936 -32.85 -8.14 -10.81
C CYS A 936 -33.54 -8.56 -12.13
N GLU A 937 -33.35 -9.80 -12.57
CA GLU A 937 -33.87 -10.30 -13.85
C GLU A 937 -35.41 -10.24 -13.92
N GLU A 938 -36.07 -10.53 -12.80
CA GLU A 938 -37.53 -10.59 -12.65
C GLU A 938 -38.21 -9.23 -12.82
N ASN A 939 -37.53 -8.15 -12.43
CA ASN A 939 -38.06 -6.78 -12.53
C ASN A 939 -37.85 -6.17 -13.92
N ARG A 940 -36.98 -6.75 -14.76
CA ARG A 940 -36.69 -6.19 -16.10
C ARG A 940 -37.92 -6.26 -17.01
N SER A 941 -38.70 -7.34 -16.93
CA SER A 941 -39.96 -7.47 -17.66
C SER A 941 -40.97 -6.43 -17.20
N LEU A 942 -41.14 -6.26 -15.88
CA LEU A 942 -42.05 -5.26 -15.31
C LEU A 942 -41.72 -3.83 -15.76
N ILE A 943 -40.43 -3.46 -15.85
CA ILE A 943 -40.00 -2.14 -16.35
C ILE A 943 -40.28 -2.00 -17.85
N MET A 944 -40.10 -3.06 -18.64
CA MET A 944 -40.30 -3.03 -20.09
C MET A 944 -41.77 -3.13 -20.51
N GLU A 945 -42.63 -3.71 -19.68
CA GLU A 945 -44.07 -3.83 -19.91
C GLU A 945 -44.83 -2.57 -19.48
N GLU A 946 -44.29 -1.77 -18.56
CA GLU A 946 -44.88 -0.50 -18.15
C GLU A 946 -44.90 0.51 -19.31
N ASN A 947 -46.09 1.03 -19.62
CA ASN A 947 -46.30 1.94 -20.75
C ASN A 947 -45.48 3.23 -20.59
N ASP A 948 -44.84 3.68 -21.67
CA ASP A 948 -44.01 4.89 -21.74
C ASP A 948 -42.84 4.95 -20.74
N CYS A 949 -42.53 3.84 -20.05
CA CYS A 949 -41.47 3.80 -19.04
C CYS A 949 -40.09 3.93 -19.70
N LEU A 950 -39.88 3.17 -20.77
CA LEU A 950 -38.64 3.17 -21.54
C LEU A 950 -38.36 4.54 -22.18
N GLU A 951 -39.38 5.17 -22.76
CA GLU A 951 -39.35 6.51 -23.34
C GLU A 951 -39.01 7.56 -22.27
N SER A 952 -39.54 7.40 -21.05
CA SER A 952 -39.25 8.30 -19.93
C SER A 952 -37.80 8.14 -19.43
N ILE A 953 -37.26 6.91 -19.38
CA ILE A 953 -35.85 6.67 -19.07
C ILE A 953 -34.95 7.32 -20.13
N VAL A 954 -35.28 7.17 -21.42
CA VAL A 954 -34.55 7.81 -22.52
C VAL A 954 -34.62 9.33 -22.44
N CYS A 955 -35.77 9.90 -22.05
CA CYS A 955 -35.90 11.32 -21.79
C CYS A 955 -34.97 11.79 -20.66
N VAL A 956 -34.84 11.03 -19.56
CA VAL A 956 -33.90 11.34 -18.48
C VAL A 956 -32.44 11.25 -18.95
N VAL A 957 -32.08 10.34 -19.86
CA VAL A 957 -30.74 10.32 -20.47
C VAL A 957 -30.50 11.61 -21.28
N ALA A 958 -31.50 12.08 -22.03
CA ALA A 958 -31.39 13.24 -22.91
C ALA A 958 -31.35 14.58 -22.17
N SER A 959 -32.20 14.74 -21.15
CA SER A 959 -32.48 16.03 -20.51
C SER A 959 -32.71 15.93 -18.99
N GLY A 960 -32.15 14.90 -18.34
CA GLY A 960 -32.20 14.75 -16.88
C GLY A 960 -31.63 15.98 -16.16
N LEU A 961 -32.25 16.34 -15.02
CA LEU A 961 -31.95 17.56 -14.27
C LEU A 961 -30.56 17.54 -13.61
N THR A 962 -29.99 16.34 -13.37
CA THR A 962 -28.62 16.16 -12.88
C THR A 962 -27.83 15.21 -13.78
N LEU A 963 -26.52 15.44 -13.89
CA LEU A 963 -25.61 14.53 -14.62
C LEU A 963 -25.57 13.13 -14.00
N GLU A 964 -25.90 13.01 -12.71
CA GLU A 964 -26.00 11.72 -12.01
C GLU A 964 -27.29 10.97 -12.38
N ALA A 965 -28.42 11.68 -12.49
CA ALA A 965 -29.65 11.11 -13.02
C ALA A 965 -29.48 10.60 -14.46
N GLN A 966 -28.79 11.36 -15.32
CA GLN A 966 -28.47 10.95 -16.69
C GLN A 966 -27.58 9.68 -16.73
N GLY A 967 -26.54 9.62 -15.90
CA GLY A 967 -25.66 8.44 -15.79
C GLY A 967 -26.40 7.20 -15.29
N ASN A 968 -27.20 7.33 -14.24
CA ASN A 968 -28.00 6.23 -13.70
C ASN A 968 -29.09 5.76 -14.68
N ALA A 969 -29.69 6.67 -15.46
CA ALA A 969 -30.60 6.31 -16.54
C ALA A 969 -29.89 5.45 -17.62
N ALA A 970 -28.67 5.82 -18.01
CA ALA A 970 -27.86 5.02 -18.94
C ALA A 970 -27.51 3.64 -18.35
N ALA A 971 -27.19 3.57 -17.06
CA ALA A 971 -26.95 2.31 -16.36
C ALA A 971 -28.19 1.39 -16.31
N THR A 972 -29.39 1.96 -16.16
CA THR A 972 -30.67 1.23 -16.31
C THR A 972 -30.82 0.66 -17.72
N LEU A 973 -30.61 1.47 -18.76
CA LEU A 973 -30.68 0.99 -20.16
C LEU A 973 -29.68 -0.13 -20.45
N TYR A 974 -28.45 -0.01 -19.92
CA TYR A 974 -27.48 -1.09 -20.02
C TYR A 974 -27.97 -2.38 -19.34
N SER A 975 -28.50 -2.27 -18.12
CA SER A 975 -29.02 -3.41 -17.36
C SER A 975 -30.17 -4.11 -18.11
N LEU A 976 -31.08 -3.35 -18.71
CA LEU A 976 -32.16 -3.87 -19.55
C LEU A 976 -31.63 -4.50 -20.86
N SER A 977 -30.61 -3.90 -21.48
CA SER A 977 -30.01 -4.40 -22.73
C SER A 977 -29.32 -5.75 -22.59
N THR A 978 -29.08 -6.25 -21.38
CA THR A 978 -28.54 -7.61 -21.16
C THR A 978 -29.48 -8.69 -21.71
N VAL A 979 -30.79 -8.44 -21.75
CA VAL A 979 -31.79 -9.32 -22.34
C VAL A 979 -31.86 -9.07 -23.85
N HIS A 980 -31.68 -10.12 -24.65
CA HIS A 980 -31.53 -9.99 -26.11
C HIS A 980 -32.75 -9.37 -26.79
N GLU A 981 -33.97 -9.73 -26.36
CA GLU A 981 -35.23 -9.24 -26.91
C GLU A 981 -35.41 -7.72 -26.71
N TYR A 982 -34.89 -7.18 -25.61
CA TYR A 982 -35.05 -5.76 -25.28
C TYR A 982 -34.11 -4.86 -26.09
N LYS A 983 -32.99 -5.38 -26.59
CA LYS A 983 -32.00 -4.59 -27.34
C LYS A 983 -32.59 -3.87 -28.55
N LYS A 984 -33.46 -4.54 -29.30
CA LYS A 984 -34.13 -3.96 -30.48
C LYS A 984 -35.17 -2.92 -30.08
N ARG A 985 -35.95 -3.19 -29.02
CA ARG A 985 -36.97 -2.28 -28.49
C ARG A 985 -36.33 -1.00 -27.93
N ILE A 986 -35.22 -1.10 -27.21
CA ILE A 986 -34.44 0.04 -26.70
C ILE A 986 -33.86 0.88 -27.85
N ALA A 987 -33.29 0.24 -28.89
CA ALA A 987 -32.72 0.96 -30.03
C ALA A 987 -33.78 1.75 -30.82
N ASN A 988 -34.99 1.19 -30.97
CA ASN A 988 -36.09 1.81 -31.72
C ASN A 988 -36.71 3.04 -31.02
N VAL A 989 -36.37 3.32 -29.76
CA VAL A 989 -36.88 4.52 -29.08
C VAL A 989 -36.22 5.77 -29.67
N ASP A 990 -37.05 6.70 -30.10
CA ASP A 990 -36.62 7.95 -30.71
C ASP A 990 -35.62 8.69 -29.82
N GLY A 991 -34.48 9.06 -30.40
CA GLY A 991 -33.44 9.81 -29.70
C GLY A 991 -32.62 9.02 -28.67
N CYS A 992 -32.84 7.72 -28.47
CA CYS A 992 -32.08 6.91 -27.50
C CYS A 992 -30.58 6.92 -27.79
N ILE A 993 -30.20 6.55 -29.02
CA ILE A 993 -28.79 6.44 -29.41
C ILE A 993 -28.11 7.81 -29.43
N THR A 994 -28.80 8.86 -29.90
CA THR A 994 -28.26 10.23 -29.93
C THR A 994 -28.01 10.78 -28.53
N SER A 995 -28.89 10.46 -27.56
CA SER A 995 -28.75 10.89 -26.17
C SER A 995 -27.65 10.14 -25.43
N LEU A 996 -27.49 8.84 -25.68
CA LEU A 996 -26.34 8.08 -25.17
C LEU A 996 -25.02 8.57 -25.78
N ALA A 997 -25.02 8.89 -27.08
CA ALA A 997 -23.87 9.44 -27.77
C ALA A 997 -23.47 10.83 -27.22
N SER A 998 -24.44 11.72 -26.93
CA SER A 998 -24.15 13.02 -26.32
C SER A 998 -23.64 12.88 -24.88
N LEU A 999 -24.21 11.98 -24.08
CA LEU A 999 -23.76 11.71 -22.71
C LEU A 999 -22.34 11.14 -22.67
N SER A 1000 -21.97 10.29 -23.64
CA SER A 1000 -20.60 9.75 -23.75
C SER A 1000 -19.54 10.82 -24.02
N ARG A 1001 -19.92 11.96 -24.62
CA ARG A 1001 -19.02 13.10 -24.88
C ARG A 1001 -18.96 14.09 -23.72
N ASN A 1002 -20.13 14.41 -23.14
CA ASN A 1002 -20.28 15.57 -22.25
C ASN A 1002 -20.52 15.21 -20.76
N GLY A 1003 -20.69 13.93 -20.42
CA GLY A 1003 -20.99 13.48 -19.07
C GLY A 1003 -19.82 13.50 -18.09
N LYS A 1004 -20.09 13.25 -16.80
CA LYS A 1004 -19.05 12.89 -15.81
C LYS A 1004 -18.40 11.55 -16.19
N PRO A 1005 -17.17 11.22 -15.76
CA PRO A 1005 -16.50 9.97 -16.15
C PRO A 1005 -17.34 8.70 -15.92
N ARG A 1006 -18.02 8.58 -14.77
CA ARG A 1006 -18.96 7.49 -14.50
C ARG A 1006 -20.12 7.44 -15.50
N GLY A 1007 -20.78 8.57 -15.75
CA GLY A 1007 -21.86 8.68 -16.72
C GLY A 1007 -21.42 8.39 -18.16
N LYS A 1008 -20.20 8.79 -18.55
CA LYS A 1008 -19.60 8.46 -19.84
C LYS A 1008 -19.40 6.95 -19.99
N LYS A 1009 -18.87 6.29 -18.95
CA LYS A 1009 -18.69 4.84 -18.91
C LYS A 1009 -20.02 4.10 -18.99
N ASP A 1010 -21.04 4.54 -18.26
CA ASP A 1010 -22.38 3.93 -18.27
C ASP A 1010 -23.09 4.13 -19.62
N ALA A 1011 -22.91 5.29 -20.27
CA ALA A 1011 -23.38 5.52 -21.63
C ALA A 1011 -22.70 4.59 -22.65
N LEU A 1012 -21.37 4.42 -22.56
CA LEU A 1012 -20.62 3.47 -23.40
C LEU A 1012 -21.07 2.02 -23.16
N ASN A 1013 -21.38 1.64 -21.92
CA ASN A 1013 -21.94 0.32 -21.59
C ASN A 1013 -23.28 0.08 -22.28
N ALA A 1014 -24.19 1.04 -22.17
CA ALA A 1014 -25.50 0.94 -22.81
C ALA A 1014 -25.36 0.83 -24.34
N LEU A 1015 -24.49 1.66 -24.95
CA LEU A 1015 -24.20 1.57 -26.38
C LEU A 1015 -23.64 0.19 -26.77
N TYR A 1016 -22.72 -0.37 -25.99
CA TYR A 1016 -22.19 -1.72 -26.20
C TYR A 1016 -23.29 -2.81 -26.15
N GLY A 1017 -24.17 -2.74 -25.15
CA GLY A 1017 -25.26 -3.70 -24.98
C GLY A 1017 -26.25 -3.68 -26.14
N ILE A 1018 -26.60 -2.48 -26.61
CA ILE A 1018 -27.50 -2.25 -27.75
C ILE A 1018 -26.84 -2.67 -29.08
N TRP A 1019 -25.55 -2.36 -29.27
CA TRP A 1019 -24.80 -2.67 -30.51
C TRP A 1019 -24.65 -4.17 -30.75
N SER A 1020 -24.61 -4.96 -29.67
CA SER A 1020 -24.43 -6.41 -29.75
C SER A 1020 -25.55 -7.13 -30.53
N HIS A 1021 -26.64 -6.45 -30.91
CA HIS A 1021 -27.68 -7.00 -31.80
C HIS A 1021 -27.42 -6.55 -33.26
N PRO A 1022 -27.32 -7.47 -34.24
CA PRO A 1022 -26.92 -7.15 -35.62
C PRO A 1022 -27.84 -6.14 -36.31
N ASP A 1023 -29.17 -6.24 -36.12
CA ASP A 1023 -30.16 -5.33 -36.71
C ASP A 1023 -29.97 -3.85 -36.32
N ASN A 1024 -29.37 -3.57 -35.16
CA ASN A 1024 -29.25 -2.21 -34.63
C ASN A 1024 -28.07 -1.44 -35.26
N CYS A 1025 -27.17 -2.13 -35.97
CA CYS A 1025 -25.93 -1.55 -36.48
C CYS A 1025 -26.17 -0.35 -37.41
N SER A 1026 -27.14 -0.45 -38.33
CA SER A 1026 -27.43 0.62 -39.29
C SER A 1026 -27.96 1.89 -38.62
N GLN A 1027 -28.88 1.73 -37.67
CA GLN A 1027 -29.45 2.84 -36.90
C GLN A 1027 -28.38 3.52 -36.03
N MET A 1028 -27.52 2.73 -35.36
CA MET A 1028 -26.45 3.29 -34.53
C MET A 1028 -25.41 4.09 -35.30
N ILE A 1029 -25.10 3.67 -36.53
CA ILE A 1029 -24.22 4.40 -37.44
C ILE A 1029 -24.87 5.72 -37.87
N ASN A 1030 -26.13 5.69 -38.33
CA ASN A 1030 -26.85 6.87 -38.82
C ASN A 1030 -27.08 7.91 -37.73
N SER A 1031 -27.24 7.48 -36.47
CA SER A 1031 -27.40 8.36 -35.30
C SER A 1031 -26.09 8.93 -34.75
N GLY A 1032 -24.94 8.70 -35.41
CA GLY A 1032 -23.65 9.25 -34.99
C GLY A 1032 -23.00 8.55 -33.78
N GLY A 1033 -23.45 7.34 -33.44
CA GLY A 1033 -22.91 6.57 -32.31
C GLY A 1033 -21.43 6.22 -32.47
N VAL A 1034 -20.99 5.86 -33.68
CA VAL A 1034 -19.57 5.53 -33.97
C VAL A 1034 -18.66 6.71 -33.68
N SER A 1035 -19.01 7.89 -34.20
CA SER A 1035 -18.25 9.14 -34.00
C SER A 1035 -18.16 9.54 -32.52
N ALA A 1036 -19.19 9.24 -31.72
CA ALA A 1036 -19.17 9.54 -30.29
C ALA A 1036 -18.20 8.63 -29.52
N VAL A 1037 -18.22 7.33 -29.82
CA VAL A 1037 -17.28 6.37 -29.22
C VAL A 1037 -15.84 6.65 -29.64
N ILE A 1038 -15.60 7.06 -30.90
CA ILE A 1038 -14.26 7.46 -31.36
C ILE A 1038 -13.78 8.72 -30.63
N GLY A 1039 -14.66 9.71 -30.42
CA GLY A 1039 -14.33 10.88 -29.60
C GLY A 1039 -13.92 10.52 -28.17
N ALA A 1040 -14.54 9.50 -27.57
CA ALA A 1040 -14.21 9.02 -26.23
C ALA A 1040 -12.85 8.29 -26.13
N LEU A 1041 -12.17 7.97 -27.25
CA LEU A 1041 -10.78 7.48 -27.22
C LEU A 1041 -9.78 8.57 -26.85
N ALA A 1042 -10.15 9.84 -26.98
CA ALA A 1042 -9.31 11.00 -26.64
C ALA A 1042 -9.66 11.61 -25.27
N ASP A 1043 -10.43 10.90 -24.45
CA ASP A 1043 -10.81 11.35 -23.10
C ASP A 1043 -9.61 11.30 -22.14
N GLU A 1044 -9.61 12.16 -21.12
CA GLU A 1044 -8.57 12.21 -20.08
C GLU A 1044 -8.65 11.00 -19.12
N ASP A 1045 -9.84 10.40 -18.99
CA ASP A 1045 -10.04 9.25 -18.10
C ASP A 1045 -9.67 7.91 -18.77
N GLU A 1046 -8.69 7.20 -18.20
CA GLU A 1046 -8.19 5.92 -18.70
C GLU A 1046 -9.27 4.82 -18.74
N ALA A 1047 -10.24 4.83 -17.81
CA ALA A 1047 -11.31 3.85 -17.77
C ALA A 1047 -12.35 4.09 -18.88
N VAL A 1048 -12.58 5.36 -19.24
CA VAL A 1048 -13.46 5.74 -20.36
C VAL A 1048 -12.81 5.34 -21.70
N THR A 1049 -11.52 5.64 -21.88
CA THR A 1049 -10.78 5.29 -23.12
C THR A 1049 -10.66 3.77 -23.31
N GLU A 1050 -10.39 3.01 -22.23
CA GLU A 1050 -10.41 1.54 -22.26
C GLU A 1050 -11.77 1.02 -22.70
N ARG A 1051 -12.87 1.57 -22.15
CA ARG A 1051 -14.22 1.12 -22.45
C ARG A 1051 -14.64 1.46 -23.88
N ALA A 1052 -14.27 2.65 -24.36
CA ALA A 1052 -14.49 3.06 -25.75
C ALA A 1052 -13.81 2.09 -26.73
N ALA A 1053 -12.59 1.64 -26.44
CA ALA A 1053 -11.90 0.64 -27.26
C ALA A 1053 -12.61 -0.72 -27.29
N VAL A 1054 -13.22 -1.15 -26.17
CA VAL A 1054 -14.04 -2.38 -26.12
C VAL A 1054 -15.28 -2.26 -27.01
N VAL A 1055 -15.98 -1.12 -26.94
CA VAL A 1055 -17.17 -0.87 -27.76
C VAL A 1055 -16.80 -0.90 -29.25
N LEU A 1056 -15.74 -0.19 -29.65
CA LEU A 1056 -15.26 -0.20 -31.04
C LEU A 1056 -14.84 -1.58 -31.52
N GLY A 1057 -14.30 -2.43 -30.65
CA GLY A 1057 -13.95 -3.81 -31.01
C GLY A 1057 -15.17 -4.65 -31.40
N VAL A 1058 -16.31 -4.45 -30.73
CA VAL A 1058 -17.57 -5.11 -31.11
C VAL A 1058 -18.15 -4.51 -32.38
N VAL A 1059 -18.11 -3.18 -32.55
CA VAL A 1059 -18.56 -2.53 -33.78
C VAL A 1059 -17.75 -3.00 -34.99
N ALA A 1060 -16.43 -3.11 -34.85
CA ALA A 1060 -15.51 -3.58 -35.89
C ALA A 1060 -15.70 -5.07 -36.23
N ASN A 1061 -16.45 -5.83 -35.43
CA ASN A 1061 -16.77 -7.22 -35.75
C ASN A 1061 -17.83 -7.35 -36.86
N HIS A 1062 -18.54 -6.26 -37.18
CA HIS A 1062 -19.48 -6.18 -38.31
C HIS A 1062 -18.86 -5.43 -39.49
N SER A 1063 -19.07 -5.89 -40.72
CA SER A 1063 -18.49 -5.30 -41.94
C SER A 1063 -18.86 -3.82 -42.12
N LEU A 1064 -20.15 -3.48 -41.95
CA LEU A 1064 -20.64 -2.10 -42.05
C LEU A 1064 -20.04 -1.19 -40.96
N GLY A 1065 -19.88 -1.72 -39.73
CA GLY A 1065 -19.25 -1.01 -38.62
C GLY A 1065 -17.76 -0.78 -38.85
N ALA A 1066 -17.03 -1.80 -39.32
CA ALA A 1066 -15.62 -1.71 -39.62
C ALA A 1066 -15.31 -0.70 -40.74
N GLU A 1067 -16.15 -0.64 -41.77
CA GLU A 1067 -16.00 0.33 -42.86
C GLU A 1067 -16.20 1.77 -42.36
N THR A 1068 -17.22 2.02 -41.54
CA THR A 1068 -17.48 3.36 -40.98
C THR A 1068 -16.39 3.83 -40.03
N ILE A 1069 -15.89 2.97 -39.14
CA ILE A 1069 -14.74 3.28 -38.28
C ILE A 1069 -13.50 3.57 -39.13
N GLY A 1070 -13.27 2.82 -40.21
CA GLY A 1070 -12.13 3.02 -41.10
C GLY A 1070 -12.18 4.31 -41.92
N ARG A 1071 -13.38 4.84 -42.19
CA ARG A 1071 -13.57 6.15 -42.87
C ARG A 1071 -13.16 7.31 -41.96
N GLU A 1072 -13.40 7.23 -40.65
CA GLU A 1072 -12.96 8.27 -39.71
C GLU A 1072 -11.42 8.31 -39.58
N GLU A 1073 -10.84 9.50 -39.65
CA GLU A 1073 -9.37 9.69 -39.60
C GLU A 1073 -8.82 9.56 -38.18
N SER A 1074 -9.57 10.02 -37.18
CA SER A 1074 -9.20 9.99 -35.76
C SER A 1074 -9.24 8.59 -35.13
N ALA A 1075 -9.97 7.64 -35.72
CA ALA A 1075 -10.15 6.30 -35.14
C ALA A 1075 -8.84 5.49 -35.05
N VAL A 1076 -8.11 5.40 -36.16
CA VAL A 1076 -6.84 4.64 -36.21
C VAL A 1076 -5.77 5.34 -35.37
N ALA A 1077 -5.73 6.67 -35.40
CA ALA A 1077 -4.81 7.46 -34.58
C ALA A 1077 -5.06 7.28 -33.07
N GLY A 1078 -6.33 7.34 -32.64
CA GLY A 1078 -6.72 7.13 -31.24
C GLY A 1078 -6.41 5.72 -30.74
N LEU A 1079 -6.64 4.68 -31.55
CA LEU A 1079 -6.28 3.31 -31.20
C LEU A 1079 -4.77 3.10 -31.09
N ILE A 1080 -3.97 3.74 -31.95
CA ILE A 1080 -2.51 3.70 -31.89
C ILE A 1080 -1.97 4.44 -30.67
N GLU A 1081 -2.57 5.58 -30.31
CA GLU A 1081 -2.19 6.32 -29.10
C GLU A 1081 -2.54 5.52 -27.84
N LEU A 1082 -3.70 4.85 -27.82
CA LEU A 1082 -4.06 3.92 -26.74
C LEU A 1082 -3.10 2.72 -26.67
N MET A 1083 -2.58 2.22 -27.80
CA MET A 1083 -1.52 1.21 -27.83
C MET A 1083 -0.18 1.71 -27.26
N ARG A 1084 0.11 3.01 -27.37
CA ARG A 1084 1.33 3.64 -26.85
C ARG A 1084 1.22 3.89 -25.35
N CYS A 1085 0.16 4.58 -24.92
CA CYS A 1085 0.05 5.18 -23.59
C CYS A 1085 -1.04 4.56 -22.69
N GLY A 1086 -1.89 3.66 -23.19
CA GLY A 1086 -3.00 3.10 -22.42
C GLY A 1086 -2.64 2.03 -21.38
N THR A 1087 -3.64 1.67 -20.56
CA THR A 1087 -3.58 0.55 -19.60
C THR A 1087 -3.29 -0.78 -20.30
N PRO A 1088 -2.81 -1.83 -19.60
CA PRO A 1088 -2.59 -3.14 -20.20
C PRO A 1088 -3.84 -3.73 -20.89
N ARG A 1089 -5.03 -3.45 -20.34
CA ARG A 1089 -6.33 -3.84 -20.91
C ARG A 1089 -6.71 -2.95 -22.09
N GLY A 1090 -6.52 -1.64 -21.99
CA GLY A 1090 -6.71 -0.69 -23.10
C GLY A 1090 -5.86 -1.06 -24.31
N LYS A 1091 -4.58 -1.40 -24.11
CA LYS A 1091 -3.67 -1.87 -25.16
C LYS A 1091 -4.12 -3.17 -25.81
N GLU A 1092 -4.60 -4.12 -25.01
CA GLU A 1092 -5.16 -5.39 -25.51
C GLU A 1092 -6.39 -5.14 -26.39
N ASN A 1093 -7.32 -4.32 -25.92
CA ASN A 1093 -8.55 -3.99 -26.63
C ASN A 1093 -8.27 -3.18 -27.91
N ALA A 1094 -7.31 -2.25 -27.87
CA ALA A 1094 -6.91 -1.48 -29.04
C ALA A 1094 -6.36 -2.38 -30.17
N VAL A 1095 -5.48 -3.33 -29.83
CA VAL A 1095 -4.95 -4.32 -30.79
C VAL A 1095 -6.06 -5.23 -31.32
N ALA A 1096 -6.98 -5.65 -30.45
CA ALA A 1096 -8.11 -6.46 -30.86
C ALA A 1096 -9.00 -5.71 -31.86
N THR A 1097 -9.31 -4.44 -31.60
CA THR A 1097 -10.10 -3.60 -32.50
C THR A 1097 -9.41 -3.39 -33.85
N LEU A 1098 -8.11 -3.08 -33.87
CA LEU A 1098 -7.35 -2.96 -35.13
C LEU A 1098 -7.33 -4.27 -35.92
N LEU A 1099 -7.24 -5.42 -35.25
CA LEU A 1099 -7.36 -6.72 -35.89
C LEU A 1099 -8.73 -6.93 -36.53
N HIS A 1100 -9.82 -6.61 -35.82
CA HIS A 1100 -11.18 -6.72 -36.36
C HIS A 1100 -11.40 -5.78 -37.56
N LEU A 1101 -10.85 -4.57 -37.53
CA LEU A 1101 -10.87 -3.63 -38.67
C LEU A 1101 -10.15 -4.21 -39.89
N CYS A 1102 -9.02 -4.88 -39.72
CA CYS A 1102 -8.30 -5.49 -40.84
C CYS A 1102 -8.98 -6.76 -41.40
N ILE A 1103 -9.76 -7.46 -40.59
CA ILE A 1103 -10.52 -8.65 -41.05
C ILE A 1103 -11.79 -8.23 -41.79
N ASN A 1104 -12.52 -7.23 -41.28
CA ASN A 1104 -13.87 -6.91 -41.73
C ASN A 1104 -14.01 -5.60 -42.52
N GLY A 1105 -13.03 -4.69 -42.46
CA GLY A 1105 -13.11 -3.32 -43.02
C GLY A 1105 -12.73 -3.19 -44.50
N GLY A 1106 -12.39 -4.29 -45.18
CA GLY A 1106 -11.99 -4.27 -46.58
C GLY A 1106 -10.58 -3.72 -46.84
N THR A 1107 -10.16 -3.71 -48.11
CA THR A 1107 -8.78 -3.42 -48.52
C THR A 1107 -8.33 -1.99 -48.22
N VAL A 1108 -9.23 -1.02 -48.34
CA VAL A 1108 -8.96 0.41 -48.10
C VAL A 1108 -8.63 0.68 -46.63
N VAL A 1109 -9.37 0.07 -45.71
CA VAL A 1109 -9.15 0.22 -44.25
C VAL A 1109 -7.87 -0.50 -43.83
N VAL A 1110 -7.59 -1.68 -44.40
CA VAL A 1110 -6.33 -2.41 -44.17
C VAL A 1110 -5.14 -1.55 -44.61
N GLU A 1111 -5.18 -0.93 -45.79
CA GLU A 1111 -4.09 -0.09 -46.27
C GLU A 1111 -3.87 1.13 -45.35
N LYS A 1112 -4.94 1.75 -44.85
CA LYS A 1112 -4.88 2.87 -43.91
C LYS A 1112 -4.23 2.47 -42.59
N VAL A 1113 -4.59 1.31 -42.04
CA VAL A 1113 -3.99 0.77 -40.80
C VAL A 1113 -2.51 0.44 -41.02
N VAL A 1114 -2.15 -0.21 -42.13
CA VAL A 1114 -0.75 -0.60 -42.43
C VAL A 1114 0.16 0.61 -42.65
N ARG A 1115 -0.35 1.70 -43.21
CA ARG A 1115 0.39 2.96 -43.42
C ARG A 1115 0.55 3.79 -42.15
N ALA A 1116 -0.09 3.41 -41.04
CA ALA A 1116 -0.06 4.21 -39.84
C ALA A 1116 1.34 4.16 -39.16
N PRO A 1117 1.89 5.32 -38.78
CA PRO A 1117 3.25 5.40 -38.23
C PRO A 1117 3.37 4.66 -36.89
N ALA A 1118 4.53 4.07 -36.62
CA ALA A 1118 4.88 3.33 -35.40
C ALA A 1118 4.06 2.05 -35.12
N LEU A 1119 3.15 1.62 -36.00
CA LEU A 1119 2.34 0.40 -35.79
C LEU A 1119 3.21 -0.87 -35.68
N SER A 1120 4.23 -1.02 -36.53
CA SER A 1120 5.15 -2.16 -36.51
C SER A 1120 5.93 -2.25 -35.19
N ASP A 1121 6.47 -1.12 -34.73
CA ASP A 1121 7.26 -1.06 -33.50
C ASP A 1121 6.40 -1.29 -32.26
N LEU A 1122 5.18 -0.73 -32.23
CA LEU A 1122 4.24 -0.90 -31.13
C LEU A 1122 3.71 -2.34 -31.04
N THR A 1123 3.42 -2.98 -32.18
CA THR A 1123 2.98 -4.39 -32.21
C THR A 1123 4.10 -5.34 -31.82
N GLN A 1124 5.35 -5.08 -32.25
CA GLN A 1124 6.52 -5.85 -31.81
C GLN A 1124 6.79 -5.67 -30.31
N LYS A 1125 6.65 -4.45 -29.79
CA LYS A 1125 6.75 -4.17 -28.35
C LYS A 1125 5.68 -4.93 -27.57
N LEU A 1126 4.43 -4.95 -28.04
CA LEU A 1126 3.33 -5.68 -27.39
C LEU A 1126 3.49 -7.21 -27.46
N LEU A 1127 4.14 -7.76 -28.47
CA LEU A 1127 4.52 -9.18 -28.53
C LEU A 1127 5.52 -9.56 -27.41
N LEU A 1128 6.39 -8.63 -27.04
CA LEU A 1128 7.40 -8.83 -26.00
C LEU A 1128 6.84 -8.57 -24.60
N THR A 1129 6.14 -7.45 -24.40
CA THR A 1129 5.75 -6.93 -23.08
C THR A 1129 4.26 -7.04 -22.74
N GLY A 1130 3.40 -7.42 -23.70
CA GLY A 1130 1.94 -7.45 -23.53
C GLY A 1130 1.40 -8.65 -22.72
N THR A 1131 0.11 -8.62 -22.38
CA THR A 1131 -0.58 -9.77 -21.75
C THR A 1131 -0.60 -10.98 -22.68
N ASN A 1132 -0.77 -12.21 -22.15
CA ASN A 1132 -0.86 -13.43 -22.98
C ASN A 1132 -1.97 -13.38 -24.05
N ARG A 1133 -3.02 -12.56 -23.84
CA ARG A 1133 -4.09 -12.33 -24.81
C ARG A 1133 -3.71 -11.24 -25.82
N ALA A 1134 -3.09 -10.15 -25.38
CA ALA A 1134 -2.52 -9.13 -26.26
C ALA A 1134 -1.44 -9.69 -27.20
N LYS A 1135 -0.53 -10.55 -26.70
CA LYS A 1135 0.49 -11.23 -27.50
C LYS A 1135 -0.11 -12.08 -28.61
N ARG A 1136 -1.14 -12.88 -28.29
CA ARG A 1136 -1.86 -13.70 -29.29
C ARG A 1136 -2.51 -12.84 -30.36
N LYS A 1137 -3.25 -11.81 -29.96
CA LYS A 1137 -3.93 -10.89 -30.90
C LYS A 1137 -2.95 -10.08 -31.75
N ALA A 1138 -1.84 -9.62 -31.17
CA ALA A 1138 -0.77 -8.95 -31.89
C ALA A 1138 -0.09 -9.87 -32.90
N SER A 1139 0.09 -11.16 -32.59
CA SER A 1139 0.66 -12.14 -33.53
C SER A 1139 -0.26 -12.41 -34.72
N SER A 1140 -1.57 -12.57 -34.47
CA SER A 1140 -2.58 -12.72 -35.53
C SER A 1140 -2.67 -11.47 -36.40
N PHE A 1141 -2.60 -10.28 -35.79
CA PHE A 1141 -2.59 -9.01 -36.49
C PHE A 1141 -1.38 -8.86 -37.40
N LEU A 1142 -0.18 -9.17 -36.89
CA LEU A 1142 1.06 -9.08 -37.65
C LEU A 1142 1.10 -10.08 -38.82
N ALA A 1143 0.56 -11.30 -38.63
CA ALA A 1143 0.43 -12.29 -39.70
C ALA A 1143 -0.48 -11.80 -40.84
N LEU A 1144 -1.58 -11.12 -40.51
CA LEU A 1144 -2.53 -10.59 -41.47
C LEU A 1144 -1.98 -9.37 -42.22
N VAL A 1145 -1.29 -8.46 -41.52
CA VAL A 1145 -0.60 -7.31 -42.11
C VAL A 1145 0.50 -7.77 -43.08
N ARG A 1146 1.29 -8.80 -42.72
CA ARG A 1146 2.34 -9.34 -43.59
C ARG A 1146 1.77 -9.92 -44.89
N LYS A 1147 0.67 -10.68 -44.80
CA LYS A 1147 -0.05 -11.23 -45.98
C LYS A 1147 -0.66 -10.13 -46.87
N GLY A 1148 -1.12 -9.02 -46.27
CA GLY A 1148 -1.59 -7.83 -47.00
C GLY A 1148 -0.48 -7.08 -47.74
N CYS A 1149 0.72 -6.97 -47.14
CA CYS A 1149 1.91 -6.39 -47.77
C CYS A 1149 2.43 -7.22 -48.96
N GLU A 1150 2.37 -8.56 -48.89
CA GLU A 1150 2.76 -9.44 -49.99
C GLU A 1150 1.82 -9.32 -51.20
N ASN A 1151 0.51 -9.23 -50.98
CA ASN A 1151 -0.49 -9.04 -52.04
C ASN A 1151 -0.39 -7.65 -52.71
N THR A 1152 -0.05 -6.61 -51.95
CA THR A 1152 0.18 -5.25 -52.50
C THR A 1152 1.53 -5.12 -53.23
N ALA A 1153 2.55 -5.87 -52.80
CA ALA A 1153 3.83 -5.98 -53.52
C ALA A 1153 3.68 -6.75 -54.85
N MET A 1154 2.88 -7.83 -54.91
CA MET A 1154 2.59 -8.54 -56.16
C MET A 1154 1.83 -7.68 -57.18
N MET A 1155 0.87 -6.85 -56.76
CA MET A 1155 0.16 -5.90 -57.64
C MET A 1155 1.10 -4.81 -58.20
N ARG A 1156 2.13 -4.38 -57.45
CA ARG A 1156 3.15 -3.42 -57.94
C ARG A 1156 4.22 -4.06 -58.82
N SER A 1157 4.48 -5.37 -58.65
CA SER A 1157 5.48 -6.13 -59.41
C SER A 1157 5.01 -6.57 -60.80
N GLY A 1158 3.72 -6.43 -61.14
CA GLY A 1158 3.16 -6.89 -62.42
C GLY A 1158 3.50 -6.04 -63.64
N ASN A 1159 4.33 -4.99 -63.53
CA ASN A 1159 4.49 -4.00 -64.61
C ASN A 1159 5.93 -3.74 -65.11
N ARG A 1160 6.92 -4.60 -64.80
CA ARG A 1160 8.26 -4.57 -65.45
C ARG A 1160 8.90 -5.95 -65.60
N GLU A 1161 8.78 -6.46 -66.83
CA GLU A 1161 9.66 -7.33 -67.65
C GLU A 1161 10.62 -8.39 -67.02
N GLY A 1162 10.55 -9.61 -67.56
CA GLY A 1162 11.66 -10.22 -68.32
C GLY A 1162 12.71 -11.10 -67.59
N SER A 1163 12.50 -12.43 -67.62
CA SER A 1163 13.49 -13.53 -67.74
C SER A 1163 14.81 -13.50 -66.93
N PHE A 1164 14.99 -14.44 -65.98
CA PHE A 1164 15.91 -15.60 -66.10
C PHE A 1164 15.84 -16.54 -64.87
N ARG A 1165 16.24 -17.80 -65.08
CA ARG A 1165 15.93 -19.03 -64.32
C ARG A 1165 16.93 -19.41 -63.20
N THR A 1166 16.34 -19.99 -62.13
CA THR A 1166 16.69 -21.17 -61.29
C THR A 1166 18.01 -21.30 -60.51
N HIS A 1167 17.84 -21.60 -59.20
CA HIS A 1167 18.42 -22.66 -58.32
C HIS A 1167 18.52 -22.08 -56.88
N VAL A 1168 18.16 -22.68 -55.74
CA VAL A 1168 18.09 -24.07 -55.26
C VAL A 1168 17.33 -24.10 -53.90
N SER A 1169 16.58 -25.18 -53.66
CA SER A 1169 16.22 -25.88 -52.41
C SER A 1169 15.91 -25.14 -51.08
N LEU A 1170 14.71 -25.44 -50.56
CA LEU A 1170 14.34 -25.47 -49.12
C LEU A 1170 15.21 -26.48 -48.33
N PRO A 1171 15.36 -26.30 -47.00
CA PRO A 1171 14.49 -27.08 -46.12
C PRO A 1171 13.95 -26.33 -44.88
N ILE A 1172 12.79 -26.82 -44.48
CA ILE A 1172 12.14 -26.71 -43.17
C ILE A 1172 13.07 -27.26 -42.08
N SER A 1173 13.16 -26.57 -40.94
CA SER A 1173 13.47 -27.22 -39.65
C SER A 1173 12.88 -26.43 -38.49
N ILE A 1174 11.82 -26.99 -37.92
CA ILE A 1174 11.38 -26.83 -36.53
C ILE A 1174 12.50 -27.34 -35.61
N PRO A 1175 12.69 -26.75 -34.41
CA PRO A 1175 12.70 -27.61 -33.25
C PRO A 1175 11.70 -27.14 -32.19
N VAL A 1176 10.84 -28.09 -31.83
CA VAL A 1176 10.23 -28.19 -30.51
C VAL A 1176 11.35 -28.43 -29.52
N SER A 1177 11.41 -27.64 -28.46
CA SER A 1177 12.07 -28.06 -27.22
C SER A 1177 11.29 -27.52 -26.04
N VAL A 1178 10.63 -28.48 -25.40
CA VAL A 1178 10.18 -28.55 -24.01
C VAL A 1178 11.05 -27.70 -23.07
N LEU A 1179 10.46 -26.65 -22.49
CA LEU A 1179 10.36 -26.34 -21.05
C LEU A 1179 9.57 -25.03 -20.86
#